data_AF-A0A8H3XCY4-F1
#
_entry.id   AF-A0A8H3XCY4-F1
#
_cell.length_a   1.000
_cell.length_b   1.000
_cell.length_c   1.000
_cell.angle_alpha   90.00
_cell.angle_beta   90.00
_cell.angle_gamma   90.00
#
_symmetry.space_group_name_H-M   'P 1'
#
loop_
_entity.id
_entity.type
_entity.pdbx_description
1 polymer ?
#
loop_
_entity_poly.entity_id
_entity_poly.type
_entity_poly.pdbx_seq_one_letter_code
_entity_poly.pdbx_strand_id
1 'polypeptide(L)'
;MRKYSELLPQKMNSQTKYTMDIDNEIDTICSEIDDDNVSVGSSNGIIDWVGSKHNDVEKANAEIPYNLMALTIAHIVNTSKEGAILVFLPGLEEIMALNRLLTSPPYPLGINFSNHSRFRIHFLHSSLPSLSQQGVFESLPNSNMRKIILATNIAETSITIQDIIYVVDSGKVKEKRYDQSKRMTNLITTWISQSNSRQRSGRAGRVREGEYYMMMTRARYQSLEGYSTPEMLRSDLQEICLHIKALGLPATISNVLSQAIQPPDQARVFAALNNLKSLQALDHNEELTSLGKVLASLPLEPGLGKMVLLGAIFQCLDPILTIGASMASKNPFLSPPYAKDRADEIRFYWSKGLACDHFAVLNVYNAWYEFQSSGALHAANKFCAENLLSKPCLQTIEQIKIQLLSLLERAGVVPKRDHNHRDLALGTPEYNLNSNCIPLLRALICAGVYPNIALKTSKKTFRTRHENATFIHPASVNYKERAAKLAVTIKNSHILKQNSEFDENLIAPIGTLYAYSSKVKASGHQVFLRSTTRIDPLSTILFGGEIRTSNQLNNFNLIVDDWLQFNGENSSFAFVNKLKILLDRCLTRIYEKLEVTQMSANNISQHKHIMAGKPDDTDEQVKIMLVRGIVEVLENADRDLIKKQQNGNFNRSRLINY
;
A
#
# COMPACT_ATOMS: atom_id res chain seq x y z
N MET A 1 -39.40 43.90 12.48
CA MET A 1 -38.98 45.02 13.36
C MET A 1 -38.71 46.25 12.50
N ARG A 2 -39.58 47.26 12.59
CA ARG A 2 -39.32 48.63 12.10
C ARG A 2 -38.62 49.42 13.21
N LYS A 3 -37.83 50.43 12.80
CA LYS A 3 -37.10 51.44 13.58
C LYS A 3 -35.68 51.05 14.00
N TYR A 4 -34.68 51.50 13.25
CA TYR A 4 -33.91 52.71 13.57
C TYR A 4 -32.78 52.86 12.54
N SER A 5 -33.03 53.72 11.55
CA SER A 5 -32.02 54.38 10.73
C SER A 5 -31.65 55.71 11.39
N GLU A 6 -30.45 56.20 11.05
CA GLU A 6 -29.88 57.52 11.37
C GLU A 6 -29.09 57.62 12.67
N LEU A 7 -27.76 57.62 12.54
CA LEU A 7 -26.89 58.73 12.92
C LEU A 7 -25.45 58.43 12.43
N LEU A 8 -25.07 59.08 11.33
CA LEU A 8 -23.70 59.22 10.82
C LEU A 8 -23.35 60.72 10.89
N PRO A 9 -22.11 61.07 11.23
CA PRO A 9 -21.46 62.17 10.56
C PRO A 9 -20.10 61.78 9.95
N GLN A 10 -20.02 62.05 8.64
CA GLN A 10 -18.92 62.63 7.85
C GLN A 10 -17.46 62.16 8.02
N LYS A 11 -17.03 61.44 6.98
CA LYS A 11 -15.79 61.55 6.18
C LYS A 11 -14.60 62.36 6.76
N MET A 12 -13.47 61.66 6.92
CA MET A 12 -12.17 62.15 6.46
C MET A 12 -11.47 61.06 5.64
N ASN A 13 -10.99 61.47 4.46
CA ASN A 13 -10.19 60.69 3.52
C ASN A 13 -8.75 60.52 4.02
N SER A 14 -8.21 59.30 3.95
CA SER A 14 -6.83 59.08 3.49
C SER A 14 -6.67 57.64 3.02
N GLN A 15 -6.31 57.51 1.76
CA GLN A 15 -6.01 56.27 1.05
C GLN A 15 -4.78 55.59 1.65
N THR A 16 -4.87 54.30 1.95
CA THR A 16 -3.75 53.36 1.74
C THR A 16 -4.32 51.94 1.65
N LYS A 17 -4.61 51.47 0.43
CA LYS A 17 -4.87 50.06 0.15
C LYS A 17 -3.51 49.37 0.02
N TYR A 18 -3.15 48.53 0.97
CA TYR A 18 -2.13 47.50 0.77
C TYR A 18 -2.85 46.19 0.39
N THR A 19 -2.99 45.97 -0.92
CA THR A 19 -3.19 44.64 -1.49
C THR A 19 -1.81 44.08 -1.76
N MET A 20 -1.41 43.00 -1.07
CA MET A 20 -0.26 42.20 -1.49
C MET A 20 -0.78 41.07 -2.38
N ASP A 21 -0.45 41.17 -3.66
CA ASP A 21 -0.58 40.12 -4.66
C ASP A 21 0.29 38.91 -4.26
N ILE A 22 -0.31 37.72 -4.19
CA ILE A 22 0.38 36.43 -3.96
C ILE A 22 0.19 35.52 -5.18
N ASP A 23 0.22 36.10 -6.38
CA ASP A 23 0.17 35.34 -7.63
C ASP A 23 1.37 35.70 -8.50
N ASN A 24 2.54 35.12 -8.20
CA ASN A 24 3.66 34.94 -9.12
C ASN A 24 4.80 34.15 -8.45
N GLU A 25 4.68 32.81 -8.35
CA GLU A 25 5.87 31.92 -8.28
C GLU A 25 5.58 30.39 -8.41
N ILE A 26 4.56 29.95 -9.16
CA ILE A 26 4.34 28.50 -9.41
C ILE A 26 4.26 28.10 -10.89
N ASP A 27 4.29 29.02 -11.85
CA ASP A 27 4.28 28.66 -13.28
C ASP A 27 5.62 28.92 -13.96
N THR A 28 6.60 28.05 -13.73
CA THR A 28 7.68 27.82 -14.70
C THR A 28 8.23 26.41 -14.54
N ILE A 29 7.70 25.48 -15.33
CA ILE A 29 8.32 24.30 -15.98
C ILE A 29 7.15 23.44 -16.46
N CYS A 30 6.48 23.87 -17.52
CA CYS A 30 5.61 23.05 -18.39
C CYS A 30 5.34 23.82 -19.70
N SER A 31 6.37 23.93 -20.53
CA SER A 31 6.28 24.15 -21.97
C SER A 31 7.37 23.23 -22.53
N GLU A 32 7.10 22.21 -23.33
CA GLU A 32 6.58 22.26 -24.70
C GLU A 32 6.05 20.85 -25.04
N ILE A 33 4.79 20.75 -25.48
CA ILE A 33 4.35 19.70 -26.41
C ILE A 33 3.37 20.39 -27.35
N ASP A 34 3.77 20.48 -28.63
CA ASP A 34 2.95 20.96 -29.73
C ASP A 34 1.77 20.02 -29.97
N ASP A 35 0.57 20.58 -29.98
CA ASP A 35 -0.64 19.97 -30.53
C ASP A 35 -0.83 20.47 -31.96
N ASP A 36 -1.00 19.56 -32.91
CA ASP A 36 -1.71 19.87 -34.16
C ASP A 36 -2.48 18.65 -34.71
N ASN A 37 -3.74 18.93 -35.07
CA ASN A 37 -4.68 18.23 -35.97
C ASN A 37 -5.70 17.19 -35.44
N VAL A 38 -6.82 17.72 -34.93
CA VAL A 38 -8.21 17.73 -35.49
C VAL A 38 -8.92 16.40 -35.92
N SER A 39 -9.92 16.07 -35.08
CA SER A 39 -11.30 15.58 -35.28
C SER A 39 -11.66 14.31 -36.09
N VAL A 40 -12.42 13.40 -35.45
CA VAL A 40 -13.79 12.97 -35.85
C VAL A 40 -14.58 12.55 -34.59
N GLY A 41 -15.82 13.03 -34.42
CA GLY A 41 -16.63 12.86 -33.21
C GLY A 41 -17.38 11.54 -33.08
N SER A 42 -17.68 11.15 -31.83
CA SER A 42 -18.91 10.43 -31.44
C SER A 42 -19.07 10.40 -29.90
N SER A 43 -20.32 10.54 -29.43
CA SER A 43 -20.89 10.05 -28.16
C SER A 43 -20.20 10.23 -26.78
N ASN A 44 -19.12 11.01 -26.64
CA ASN A 44 -18.45 11.20 -25.33
C ASN A 44 -18.99 12.35 -24.46
N GLY A 45 -19.84 13.23 -25.01
CA GLY A 45 -20.24 14.47 -24.32
C GLY A 45 -20.99 14.30 -23.00
N ILE A 46 -21.71 13.19 -22.80
CA ILE A 46 -22.46 12.94 -21.55
C ILE A 46 -21.54 12.39 -20.45
N ILE A 47 -20.55 11.57 -20.81
CA ILE A 47 -19.59 10.98 -19.87
C ILE A 47 -18.62 12.06 -19.37
N ASP A 48 -18.17 12.94 -20.26
CA ASP A 48 -17.28 14.07 -19.91
C ASP A 48 -18.00 15.11 -19.03
N TRP A 49 -19.29 15.38 -19.27
CA TRP A 49 -20.06 16.32 -18.46
C TRP A 49 -20.37 15.81 -17.05
N VAL A 50 -20.71 14.52 -16.91
CA VAL A 50 -20.89 13.87 -15.59
C VAL A 50 -19.56 13.79 -14.83
N GLY A 51 -18.46 13.49 -15.52
CA GLY A 51 -17.11 13.49 -14.95
C GLY A 51 -16.68 14.88 -14.47
N SER A 52 -16.98 15.93 -15.24
CA SER A 52 -16.66 17.31 -14.87
C SER A 52 -17.43 17.79 -13.63
N LYS A 53 -18.74 17.51 -13.54
CA LYS A 53 -19.54 17.84 -12.33
C LYS A 53 -19.10 17.07 -11.09
N HIS A 54 -18.74 15.79 -11.23
CA HIS A 54 -18.22 14.99 -10.11
C HIS A 54 -16.90 15.57 -9.57
N ASN A 55 -16.02 16.02 -10.47
CA ASN A 55 -14.73 16.60 -10.10
C ASN A 55 -14.87 17.94 -9.36
N ASP A 56 -15.84 18.79 -9.72
CA ASP A 56 -16.07 20.07 -9.04
C ASP A 56 -16.62 19.88 -7.63
N VAL A 57 -17.51 18.89 -7.43
CA VAL A 57 -18.04 18.53 -6.11
C VAL A 57 -16.95 17.92 -5.24
N GLU A 58 -16.07 17.07 -5.78
CA GLU A 58 -14.94 16.51 -5.04
C GLU A 58 -13.93 17.59 -4.62
N LYS A 59 -13.60 18.53 -5.51
CA LYS A 59 -12.73 19.68 -5.19
C LYS A 59 -13.32 20.56 -4.09
N ALA A 60 -14.60 20.93 -4.20
CA ALA A 60 -15.28 21.69 -3.15
C ALA A 60 -15.36 20.91 -1.83
N ASN A 61 -15.50 19.59 -1.89
CA ASN A 61 -15.50 18.74 -0.71
C ASN A 61 -14.10 18.51 -0.11
N ALA A 62 -13.03 18.77 -0.86
CA ALA A 62 -11.66 18.64 -0.37
C ALA A 62 -11.16 19.88 0.38
N GLU A 63 -11.81 21.03 0.20
CA GLU A 63 -11.39 22.28 0.83
C GLU A 63 -11.57 22.25 2.37
N ILE A 64 -10.52 22.67 3.09
CA ILE A 64 -10.47 22.72 4.55
C ILE A 64 -10.32 24.18 4.99
N PRO A 65 -11.20 24.70 5.87
CA PRO A 65 -11.16 26.09 6.30
C PRO A 65 -10.09 26.32 7.39
N TYR A 66 -8.82 26.15 7.04
CA TYR A 66 -7.71 26.16 8.01
C TYR A 66 -7.63 27.44 8.85
N ASN A 67 -7.83 28.60 8.23
CA ASN A 67 -7.77 29.89 8.92
C ASN A 67 -8.87 30.01 9.98
N LEU A 68 -10.10 29.57 9.66
CA LEU A 68 -11.20 29.56 10.62
C LEU A 68 -10.92 28.59 11.77
N MET A 69 -10.35 27.42 11.47
CA MET A 69 -9.94 26.46 12.51
C MET A 69 -8.87 27.07 13.43
N ALA A 70 -7.84 27.70 12.88
CA ALA A 70 -6.78 28.35 13.64
C ALA A 70 -7.32 29.49 14.53
N LEU A 71 -8.22 30.32 13.98
CA LEU A 71 -8.90 31.38 14.74
C LEU A 71 -9.81 30.82 15.83
N THR A 72 -10.49 29.71 15.59
CA THR A 72 -11.33 29.03 16.60
C THR A 72 -10.48 28.51 17.75
N ILE A 73 -9.33 27.89 17.45
CA ILE A 73 -8.38 27.44 18.47
C ILE A 73 -7.86 28.63 19.28
N ALA A 74 -7.46 29.72 18.60
CA ALA A 74 -7.03 30.96 19.27
C ALA A 74 -8.12 31.59 20.13
N HIS A 75 -9.38 31.57 19.67
CA HIS A 75 -10.52 32.03 20.43
C HIS A 75 -10.70 31.23 21.73
N ILE A 76 -10.72 29.89 21.66
CA ILE A 76 -10.81 29.00 22.83
C ILE A 76 -9.66 29.25 23.81
N VAL A 77 -8.47 29.54 23.30
CA VAL A 77 -7.30 29.89 24.14
C VAL A 77 -7.44 31.24 24.83
N ASN A 78 -8.10 32.20 24.19
CA ASN A 78 -8.31 33.53 24.74
C ASN A 78 -9.48 33.58 25.75
N THR A 79 -10.52 32.78 25.54
CA THR A 79 -11.76 32.81 26.36
C THR A 79 -11.73 31.83 27.53
N SER A 80 -10.84 30.83 27.51
CA SER A 80 -10.78 29.77 28.53
C SER A 80 -9.33 29.44 28.89
N LYS A 81 -9.09 28.91 30.09
CA LYS A 81 -7.74 28.50 30.56
C LYS A 81 -7.58 27.00 30.83
N GLU A 82 -8.66 26.25 31.00
CA GLU A 82 -8.61 24.81 31.35
C GLU A 82 -9.00 23.89 30.20
N GLY A 83 -8.53 22.64 30.21
CA GLY A 83 -8.93 21.61 29.26
C GLY A 83 -8.13 21.57 27.97
N ALA A 84 -8.04 20.36 27.42
CA ALA A 84 -7.38 20.07 26.15
C ALA A 84 -8.31 20.36 24.97
N ILE A 85 -7.71 20.73 23.84
CA ILE A 85 -8.37 20.94 22.56
C ILE A 85 -8.03 19.77 21.64
N LEU A 86 -9.04 19.02 21.19
CA LEU A 86 -8.91 18.00 20.16
C LEU A 86 -9.37 18.54 18.81
N VAL A 87 -8.54 18.42 17.79
CA VAL A 87 -8.81 18.93 16.45
C VAL A 87 -8.90 17.76 15.46
N PHE A 88 -10.03 17.64 14.76
CA PHE A 88 -10.24 16.61 13.73
C PHE A 88 -9.94 17.14 12.32
N LEU A 89 -8.97 16.53 11.67
CA LEU A 89 -8.50 16.81 10.31
C LEU A 89 -8.51 15.53 9.47
N PRO A 90 -8.66 15.61 8.13
CA PRO A 90 -8.81 14.41 7.30
C PRO A 90 -7.51 13.61 7.11
N GLY A 91 -6.32 14.22 7.26
CA GLY A 91 -5.04 13.56 7.03
C GLY A 91 -3.82 14.30 7.57
N LEU A 92 -2.64 13.72 7.33
CA LEU A 92 -1.36 14.24 7.84
C LEU A 92 -0.96 15.58 7.20
N GLU A 93 -1.23 15.77 5.91
CA GLU A 93 -0.93 17.03 5.22
C GLU A 93 -1.71 18.19 5.85
N GLU A 94 -2.99 17.93 6.17
CA GLU A 94 -3.89 18.88 6.80
C GLU A 94 -3.48 19.16 8.26
N ILE A 95 -3.01 18.15 9.00
CA ILE A 95 -2.40 18.31 10.33
C ILE A 95 -1.18 19.25 10.25
N MET A 96 -0.29 19.01 9.29
CA MET A 96 0.93 19.81 9.13
C MET A 96 0.65 21.23 8.64
N ALA A 97 -0.38 21.42 7.79
CA ALA A 97 -0.81 22.73 7.34
C ALA A 97 -1.39 23.56 8.48
N LEU A 98 -2.29 23.00 9.29
CA LEU A 98 -2.86 23.70 10.44
C LEU A 98 -1.78 24.00 11.50
N ASN A 99 -0.88 23.04 11.77
CA ASN A 99 0.21 23.28 12.70
C ASN A 99 1.09 24.47 12.26
N ARG A 100 1.44 24.55 10.97
CA ARG A 100 2.20 25.68 10.42
C ARG A 100 1.50 27.01 10.68
N LEU A 101 0.19 27.10 10.45
CA LEU A 101 -0.58 28.32 10.73
C LEU A 101 -0.63 28.69 12.22
N LEU A 102 -0.61 27.71 13.11
CA LEU A 102 -0.57 27.97 14.56
C LEU A 102 0.82 28.44 15.01
N THR A 103 1.89 27.89 14.43
CA THR A 103 3.27 28.09 14.91
C THR A 103 4.10 29.10 14.12
N SER A 104 3.57 29.67 13.04
CA SER A 104 4.29 30.64 12.20
C SER A 104 3.57 31.98 12.13
N PRO A 105 4.30 33.12 12.06
CA PRO A 105 3.69 34.44 11.84
C PRO A 105 2.99 34.53 10.48
N PRO A 106 1.89 35.30 10.33
CA PRO A 106 1.18 36.01 11.40
C PRO A 106 0.39 35.05 12.30
N TYR A 107 0.54 35.20 13.61
CA TYR A 107 -0.12 34.32 14.58
C TYR A 107 -1.63 34.61 14.68
N PRO A 108 -2.49 33.56 14.75
CA PRO A 108 -3.94 33.75 14.86
C PRO A 108 -4.29 34.45 16.19
N LEU A 109 -4.99 35.59 16.08
CA LEU A 109 -5.27 36.51 17.19
C LEU A 109 -4.03 36.93 18.00
N GLY A 110 -2.84 36.95 17.37
CA GLY A 110 -1.58 37.30 18.03
C GLY A 110 -1.04 36.24 19.00
N ILE A 111 -1.63 35.04 19.05
CA ILE A 111 -1.23 33.98 19.99
C ILE A 111 -0.14 33.12 19.36
N ASN A 112 1.08 33.22 19.89
CA ASN A 112 2.18 32.37 19.46
C ASN A 112 2.09 30.95 20.06
N PHE A 113 1.57 29.99 19.29
CA PHE A 113 1.47 28.58 19.72
C PHE A 113 2.80 27.81 19.72
N SER A 114 3.87 28.38 19.18
CA SER A 114 5.23 27.81 19.31
C SER A 114 5.81 28.01 20.72
N ASN A 115 5.15 28.79 21.57
CA ASN A 115 5.58 28.99 22.95
C ASN A 115 5.38 27.70 23.80
N HIS A 116 6.46 26.92 23.89
CA HIS A 116 6.54 25.68 24.65
C HIS A 116 6.40 25.83 26.17
N SER A 117 6.36 27.03 26.75
CA SER A 117 6.01 27.20 28.17
C SER A 117 4.50 27.30 28.40
N ARG A 118 3.72 27.55 27.33
CA ARG A 118 2.27 27.72 27.37
C ARG A 118 1.50 26.62 26.63
N PHE A 119 2.10 26.00 25.61
CA PHE A 119 1.39 25.05 24.75
C PHE A 119 2.17 23.75 24.55
N ARG A 120 1.42 22.65 24.44
CA ARG A 120 1.91 21.35 23.97
C ARG A 120 1.02 20.87 22.83
N ILE A 121 1.57 20.81 21.63
CA ILE A 121 0.88 20.33 20.43
C ILE A 121 1.30 18.88 20.18
N HIS A 122 0.31 17.98 20.07
CA HIS A 122 0.51 16.58 19.75
C HIS A 122 -0.12 16.24 18.40
N PHE A 123 0.47 15.31 17.66
CA PHE A 123 -0.06 14.82 16.39
C PHE A 123 -0.49 13.36 16.52
N LEU A 124 -1.74 13.07 16.14
CA LEU A 124 -2.29 11.71 16.10
C LEU A 124 -2.65 11.31 14.68
N HIS A 125 -1.82 10.46 14.09
CA HIS A 125 -2.01 9.90 12.76
C HIS A 125 -1.47 8.47 12.72
N SER A 126 -2.13 7.58 11.96
CA SER A 126 -1.81 6.15 11.95
C SER A 126 -0.40 5.80 11.45
N SER A 127 0.27 6.73 10.76
CA SER A 127 1.64 6.58 10.27
C SER A 127 2.72 7.09 11.25
N LEU A 128 2.32 7.74 12.35
CA LEU A 128 3.26 8.25 13.34
C LEU A 128 3.65 7.15 14.34
N PRO A 129 4.89 7.14 14.86
CA PRO A 129 5.33 6.18 15.87
C PRO A 129 4.44 6.17 17.11
N SER A 130 4.14 5.00 17.67
CA SER A 130 3.31 4.88 18.89
C SER A 130 3.90 5.62 20.09
N LEU A 131 5.23 5.65 20.22
CA LEU A 131 5.93 6.42 21.27
C LEU A 131 5.63 7.92 21.18
N SER A 132 5.61 8.49 19.97
CA SER A 132 5.25 9.89 19.77
C SER A 132 3.77 10.18 20.09
N GLN A 133 2.92 9.15 20.09
CA GLN A 133 1.51 9.25 20.46
C GLN A 133 1.28 9.09 21.97
N GLN A 134 2.17 8.39 22.70
CA GLN A 134 2.04 8.18 24.15
C GLN A 134 2.07 9.48 24.96
N GLY A 135 2.87 10.46 24.51
CA GLY A 135 2.93 11.78 25.16
C GLY A 135 1.59 12.51 25.22
N VAL A 136 0.58 12.10 24.44
CA VAL A 136 -0.77 12.68 24.52
C VAL A 136 -1.49 12.33 25.83
N PHE A 137 -1.14 11.18 26.43
CA PHE A 137 -1.73 10.69 27.68
C PHE A 137 -1.00 11.21 28.92
N GLU A 138 0.19 11.78 28.73
CA GLU A 138 0.96 12.35 29.83
C GLU A 138 0.27 13.60 30.37
N SER A 139 0.37 13.77 31.69
CA SER A 139 -0.04 14.99 32.37
C SER A 139 0.88 16.14 31.95
N LEU A 140 0.31 17.33 31.78
CA LEU A 140 1.10 18.50 31.45
C LEU A 140 2.05 18.85 32.62
N PRO A 141 3.32 19.21 32.34
CA PRO A 141 4.29 19.55 33.40
C PRO A 141 3.87 20.73 34.28
N ASN A 142 3.01 21.61 33.77
CA ASN A 142 2.55 22.80 34.46
C ASN A 142 1.06 23.03 34.14
N SER A 143 0.28 23.42 35.15
CA SER A 143 -1.15 23.73 35.04
C SER A 143 -1.46 24.92 34.11
N ASN A 144 -0.48 25.80 33.88
CA ASN A 144 -0.59 26.93 32.95
C ASN A 144 -0.41 26.54 31.48
N MET A 145 -0.09 25.27 31.21
CA MET A 145 0.03 24.77 29.85
C MET A 145 -1.30 24.29 29.30
N ARG A 146 -1.51 24.45 28.00
CA ARG A 146 -2.65 23.89 27.29
C ARG A 146 -2.23 22.84 26.27
N LYS A 147 -2.90 21.69 26.33
CA LYS A 147 -2.74 20.56 25.41
C LYS A 147 -3.61 20.79 24.18
N ILE A 148 -3.01 20.67 22.99
CA ILE A 148 -3.68 20.76 21.69
C ILE A 148 -3.33 19.51 20.90
N ILE A 149 -4.32 18.80 20.39
CA ILE A 149 -4.15 17.50 19.75
C ILE A 149 -4.68 17.61 18.34
N LEU A 150 -3.81 17.56 17.34
CA LEU A 150 -4.19 17.54 15.93
C LEU A 150 -4.28 16.09 15.47
N ALA A 151 -5.50 15.63 15.15
CA ALA A 151 -5.78 14.22 14.95
C ALA A 151 -6.60 13.94 13.69
N THR A 152 -6.45 12.72 13.18
CA THR A 152 -7.40 12.12 12.23
C THR A 152 -8.54 11.39 12.96
N ASN A 153 -9.36 10.66 12.22
CA ASN A 153 -10.38 9.76 12.78
C ASN A 153 -9.81 8.67 13.72
N ILE A 154 -8.49 8.52 13.85
CA ILE A 154 -7.87 7.69 14.89
C ILE A 154 -8.30 8.09 16.32
N ALA A 155 -8.59 9.38 16.54
CA ALA A 155 -9.08 9.87 17.83
C ALA A 155 -10.60 9.68 18.01
N GLU A 156 -11.32 9.28 16.97
CA GLU A 156 -12.79 9.16 16.96
C GLU A 156 -13.28 7.92 17.70
N THR A 157 -12.52 6.81 17.67
CA THR A 157 -12.89 5.54 18.33
C THR A 157 -11.77 5.04 19.24
N SER A 158 -10.57 4.85 18.69
CA SER A 158 -9.50 4.02 19.28
C SER A 158 -8.71 4.63 20.45
N ILE A 159 -8.86 5.92 20.76
CA ILE A 159 -8.03 6.61 21.76
C ILE A 159 -8.90 7.32 22.81
N THR A 160 -8.66 7.03 24.10
CA THR A 160 -9.37 7.66 25.23
C THR A 160 -8.48 8.68 25.95
N ILE A 161 -8.63 9.96 25.60
CA ILE A 161 -7.97 11.06 26.27
C ILE A 161 -9.02 11.74 27.16
N GLN A 162 -8.74 11.84 28.45
CA GLN A 162 -9.75 12.23 29.46
C GLN A 162 -9.88 13.74 29.63
N ASP A 163 -8.82 14.51 29.37
CA ASP A 163 -8.77 15.95 29.61
C ASP A 163 -9.34 16.81 28.46
N ILE A 164 -9.96 16.20 27.45
CA ILE A 164 -10.58 16.92 26.32
C ILE A 164 -11.88 17.58 26.78
N ILE A 165 -11.95 18.91 26.57
CA ILE A 165 -13.17 19.71 26.80
C ILE A 165 -13.63 20.36 25.50
N TYR A 166 -12.71 20.69 24.60
CA TYR A 166 -13.03 21.36 23.34
C TYR A 166 -12.70 20.44 22.18
N VAL A 167 -13.64 20.30 21.26
CA VAL A 167 -13.42 19.60 19.99
C VAL A 167 -13.63 20.59 18.85
N VAL A 168 -12.62 20.73 17.99
CA VAL A 168 -12.66 21.54 16.77
C VAL A 168 -12.63 20.60 15.57
N ASP A 169 -13.71 20.54 14.80
CA ASP A 169 -13.89 19.53 13.77
C ASP A 169 -14.02 20.16 12.38
N SER A 170 -13.13 19.77 11.48
CA SER A 170 -13.22 20.15 10.06
C SER A 170 -14.51 19.65 9.38
N GLY A 171 -15.18 18.64 9.96
CA GLY A 171 -16.33 17.96 9.36
C GLY A 171 -15.95 17.03 8.19
N LYS A 172 -14.65 16.77 8.00
CA LYS A 172 -14.12 15.99 6.88
C LYS A 172 -13.41 14.73 7.34
N VAL A 173 -13.28 13.79 6.42
CA VAL A 173 -12.50 12.56 6.56
C VAL A 173 -11.93 12.13 5.21
N LYS A 174 -10.72 11.55 5.22
CA LYS A 174 -10.12 10.93 4.04
C LYS A 174 -10.54 9.47 4.00
N GLU A 175 -11.41 9.12 3.06
CA GLU A 175 -11.98 7.79 2.89
C GLU A 175 -11.24 7.01 1.80
N LYS A 176 -11.01 5.71 2.04
CA LYS A 176 -10.54 4.77 1.01
C LYS A 176 -11.73 4.21 0.26
N ARG A 177 -11.71 4.31 -1.06
CA ARG A 177 -12.66 3.64 -1.98
C ARG A 177 -11.90 2.80 -2.98
N TYR A 178 -12.21 1.52 -3.05
CA TYR A 178 -11.57 0.59 -3.96
C TYR A 178 -12.41 0.40 -5.23
N ASP A 179 -11.75 0.49 -6.38
CA ASP A 179 -12.28 0.20 -7.70
C ASP A 179 -11.80 -1.20 -8.13
N GLN A 180 -12.74 -2.16 -8.18
CA GLN A 180 -12.43 -3.56 -8.51
C GLN A 180 -11.88 -3.72 -9.91
N SER A 181 -12.38 -2.92 -10.86
CA SER A 181 -12.05 -3.04 -12.27
C SER A 181 -10.63 -2.56 -12.55
N LYS A 182 -10.23 -1.46 -11.90
CA LYS A 182 -8.88 -0.88 -12.03
C LYS A 182 -7.90 -1.40 -10.98
N ARG A 183 -8.38 -2.19 -10.01
CA ARG A 183 -7.61 -2.62 -8.81
C ARG A 183 -6.91 -1.43 -8.14
N MET A 184 -7.64 -0.33 -7.97
CA MET A 184 -7.11 0.95 -7.51
C MET A 184 -7.81 1.43 -6.25
N THR A 185 -7.05 1.90 -5.26
CA THR A 185 -7.60 2.60 -4.10
C THR A 185 -7.61 4.11 -4.34
N ASN A 186 -8.78 4.72 -4.36
CA ASN A 186 -8.94 6.16 -4.36
C ASN A 186 -8.98 6.67 -2.91
N LEU A 187 -8.17 7.69 -2.61
CA LEU A 187 -8.23 8.42 -1.35
C LEU A 187 -8.99 9.72 -1.57
N ILE A 188 -10.23 9.75 -1.11
CA ILE A 188 -11.16 10.86 -1.36
C ILE A 188 -11.46 11.56 -0.04
N THR A 189 -11.29 12.88 -0.01
CA THR A 189 -11.75 13.69 1.12
C THR A 189 -13.25 13.92 0.97
N THR A 190 -14.02 13.44 1.94
CA THR A 190 -15.48 13.56 1.98
C THR A 190 -15.94 14.16 3.29
N TRP A 191 -17.20 14.61 3.32
CA TRP A 191 -17.87 14.96 4.57
C TRP A 191 -18.07 13.73 5.45
N ILE A 192 -18.05 13.93 6.76
CA ILE A 192 -18.39 12.88 7.72
C ILE A 192 -19.90 12.63 7.76
N SER A 193 -20.33 11.49 8.31
CA SER A 193 -21.75 11.25 8.59
C SER A 193 -22.21 11.96 9.87
N GLN A 194 -23.53 12.07 10.06
CA GLN A 194 -24.10 12.55 11.33
C GLN A 194 -23.66 11.67 12.50
N SER A 195 -23.57 10.35 12.31
CA SER A 195 -23.08 9.43 13.34
C SER A 195 -21.63 9.71 13.75
N ASN A 196 -20.74 10.02 12.80
CA ASN A 196 -19.37 10.40 13.10
C ASN A 196 -19.32 11.71 13.89
N SER A 197 -20.10 12.72 13.50
CA SER A 197 -20.18 13.99 14.21
C SER A 197 -20.59 13.80 15.67
N ARG A 198 -21.59 12.95 15.94
CA ARG A 198 -22.00 12.59 17.31
C ARG A 198 -20.90 11.87 18.09
N GLN A 199 -20.15 10.99 17.46
CA GLN A 199 -19.01 10.32 18.09
C GLN A 199 -17.90 11.33 18.43
N ARG A 200 -17.60 12.26 17.53
CA ARG A 200 -16.60 13.32 17.74
C ARG A 200 -17.03 14.31 18.82
N SER A 201 -18.29 14.74 18.85
CA SER A 201 -18.81 15.61 19.90
C SER A 201 -18.78 14.92 21.28
N GLY A 202 -19.03 13.61 21.33
CA GLY A 202 -18.90 12.80 22.54
C GLY A 202 -17.48 12.76 23.14
N ARG A 203 -16.44 13.22 22.42
CA ARG A 203 -15.08 13.34 22.95
C ARG A 203 -14.90 14.52 23.89
N ALA A 204 -15.72 15.57 23.78
CA ALA A 204 -15.71 16.74 24.66
C ALA A 204 -16.46 16.51 25.99
N GLY A 205 -17.42 15.58 26.02
CA GLY A 205 -18.36 15.40 27.13
C GLY A 205 -18.05 14.24 28.09
N ARG A 206 -16.79 13.80 28.20
CA ARG A 206 -16.45 12.58 28.96
C ARG A 206 -16.31 12.79 30.46
N VAL A 207 -15.68 13.89 30.86
CA VAL A 207 -15.36 14.18 32.27
C VAL A 207 -16.20 15.32 32.81
N ARG A 208 -16.57 16.27 31.96
CA ARG A 208 -17.42 17.41 32.28
C ARG A 208 -18.11 17.92 31.00
N GLU A 209 -18.96 18.93 31.15
CA GLU A 209 -19.52 19.67 30.02
C GLU A 209 -18.38 20.21 29.13
N GLY A 210 -18.57 20.08 27.82
CA GLY A 210 -17.59 20.47 26.83
C GLY A 210 -18.24 21.03 25.57
N GLU A 211 -17.42 21.58 24.69
CA GLU A 211 -17.86 22.34 23.53
C GLU A 211 -17.40 21.68 22.22
N TYR A 212 -18.31 21.61 21.24
CA TYR A 212 -18.05 21.04 19.93
C TYR A 212 -18.21 22.10 18.84
N TYR A 213 -17.10 22.48 18.23
CA TYR A 213 -17.00 23.47 17.16
C TYR A 213 -16.88 22.75 15.82
N MET A 214 -17.97 22.68 15.06
CA MET A 214 -17.97 22.08 13.72
C MET A 214 -17.84 23.16 12.64
N MET A 215 -16.86 23.02 11.76
CA MET A 215 -16.56 23.98 10.67
C MET A 215 -17.54 23.83 9.50
N MET A 216 -18.83 23.97 9.78
CA MET A 216 -19.87 23.62 8.84
C MET A 216 -21.18 24.34 9.17
N THR A 217 -21.94 24.72 8.15
CA THR A 217 -23.25 25.35 8.36
C THR A 217 -24.29 24.33 8.82
N ARG A 218 -25.34 24.79 9.50
CA ARG A 218 -26.47 23.95 9.92
C ARG A 218 -27.17 23.28 8.73
N ALA A 219 -27.31 24.01 7.61
CA ALA A 219 -27.90 23.47 6.38
C ALA A 219 -27.05 22.30 5.84
N ARG A 220 -25.72 22.43 5.82
CA ARG A 220 -24.84 21.33 5.43
C ARG A 220 -24.94 20.16 6.41
N TYR A 221 -25.04 20.39 7.73
CA TYR A 221 -25.22 19.32 8.73
C TYR A 221 -26.47 18.50 8.47
N GLN A 222 -27.59 19.17 8.19
CA GLN A 222 -28.85 18.52 7.88
C GLN A 222 -28.80 17.71 6.58
N SER A 223 -27.91 18.07 5.65
CA SER A 223 -27.69 17.31 4.40
C SER A 223 -26.73 16.11 4.54
N LEU A 224 -26.09 15.91 5.69
CA LEU A 224 -25.19 14.77 5.90
C LEU A 224 -25.97 13.46 5.97
N GLU A 225 -25.37 12.40 5.44
CA GLU A 225 -25.88 11.03 5.61
C GLU A 225 -25.90 10.64 7.09
N GLY A 226 -26.87 9.80 7.48
CA GLY A 226 -27.01 9.33 8.85
C GLY A 226 -25.79 8.53 9.33
N TYR A 227 -25.27 7.68 8.46
CA TYR A 227 -24.18 6.73 8.75
C TYR A 227 -23.14 6.77 7.64
N SER A 228 -21.90 6.38 7.94
CA SER A 228 -20.86 6.23 6.92
C SER A 228 -21.16 5.07 5.99
N THR A 229 -20.71 5.18 4.73
CA THR A 229 -20.73 4.08 3.76
C THR A 229 -20.11 2.81 4.35
N PRO A 230 -20.84 1.67 4.38
CA PRO A 230 -20.31 0.41 4.88
C PRO A 230 -19.06 -0.03 4.13
N GLU A 231 -18.16 -0.72 4.85
CA GLU A 231 -16.87 -1.15 4.30
C GLU A 231 -16.99 -2.04 3.08
N MET A 232 -17.96 -2.98 3.07
CA MET A 232 -18.23 -3.86 1.92
C MET A 232 -18.51 -3.08 0.63
N LEU A 233 -19.08 -1.87 0.73
CA LEU A 233 -19.36 -1.01 -0.42
C LEU A 233 -18.15 -0.17 -0.86
N ARG A 234 -16.96 -0.36 -0.29
CA ARG A 234 -15.78 0.48 -0.59
C ARG A 234 -14.43 -0.22 -0.44
N SER A 235 -14.41 -1.48 -0.03
CA SER A 235 -13.20 -2.34 0.03
C SER A 235 -13.16 -3.35 -1.12
N ASP A 236 -12.05 -4.09 -1.21
CA ASP A 236 -11.94 -5.22 -2.14
C ASP A 236 -12.89 -6.36 -1.74
N LEU A 237 -13.57 -6.94 -2.72
CA LEU A 237 -14.55 -8.01 -2.55
C LEU A 237 -13.96 -9.41 -2.77
N GLN A 238 -12.71 -9.55 -3.22
CA GLN A 238 -12.13 -10.87 -3.52
C GLN A 238 -12.15 -11.83 -2.32
N GLU A 239 -11.75 -11.37 -1.13
CA GLU A 239 -11.70 -12.19 0.08
C GLU A 239 -13.10 -12.64 0.51
N ILE A 240 -14.07 -11.73 0.57
CA ILE A 240 -15.45 -12.07 0.94
C ILE A 240 -16.10 -13.02 -0.09
N CYS A 241 -15.86 -12.82 -1.39
CA CYS A 241 -16.34 -13.73 -2.43
C CYS A 241 -15.77 -15.13 -2.25
N LEU A 242 -14.47 -15.25 -1.96
CA LEU A 242 -13.80 -16.53 -1.73
C LEU A 242 -14.34 -17.22 -0.48
N HIS A 243 -14.50 -16.49 0.63
CA HIS A 243 -15.07 -17.03 1.87
C HIS A 243 -16.53 -17.46 1.72
N ILE A 244 -17.37 -16.70 1.01
CA ILE A 244 -18.76 -17.09 0.74
C ILE A 244 -18.79 -18.44 0.03
N LYS A 245 -17.94 -18.63 -0.98
CA LYS A 245 -17.89 -19.91 -1.69
C LYS A 245 -17.37 -21.05 -0.80
N ALA A 246 -16.41 -20.77 0.08
CA ALA A 246 -15.88 -21.76 1.02
C ALA A 246 -16.91 -22.25 2.05
N LEU A 247 -18.01 -21.52 2.29
CA LEU A 247 -19.11 -21.97 3.14
C LEU A 247 -19.95 -23.11 2.52
N GLY A 248 -19.79 -23.42 1.22
CA GLY A 248 -20.52 -24.50 0.57
C GLY A 248 -22.03 -24.27 0.45
N LEU A 249 -22.45 -23.01 0.39
CA LEU A 249 -23.87 -22.64 0.28
C LEU A 249 -24.43 -23.05 -1.10
N PRO A 250 -25.68 -23.54 -1.19
CA PRO A 250 -26.35 -23.84 -2.46
C PRO A 250 -26.87 -22.56 -3.14
N ALA A 251 -26.02 -21.55 -3.27
CA ALA A 251 -26.32 -20.26 -3.87
C ALA A 251 -25.06 -19.68 -4.53
N THR A 252 -25.24 -18.89 -5.60
CA THR A 252 -24.14 -18.14 -6.21
C THR A 252 -23.67 -17.04 -5.26
N ILE A 253 -22.42 -16.60 -5.42
CA ILE A 253 -21.86 -15.51 -4.61
C ILE A 253 -22.69 -14.22 -4.78
N SER A 254 -23.14 -13.94 -6.01
CA SER A 254 -24.03 -12.81 -6.30
C SER A 254 -25.37 -12.90 -5.56
N ASN A 255 -25.99 -14.10 -5.53
CA ASN A 255 -27.24 -14.31 -4.80
C ASN A 255 -27.09 -14.08 -3.29
N VAL A 256 -25.96 -14.49 -2.70
CA VAL A 256 -25.68 -14.26 -1.28
C VAL A 256 -25.46 -12.77 -1.01
N LEU A 257 -24.61 -12.10 -1.79
CA LEU A 257 -24.28 -10.69 -1.57
C LEU A 257 -25.48 -9.75 -1.82
N SER A 258 -26.38 -10.11 -2.73
CA SER A 258 -27.60 -9.33 -2.99
C SER A 258 -28.58 -9.31 -1.81
N GLN A 259 -28.47 -10.26 -0.87
CA GLN A 259 -29.29 -10.33 0.35
C GLN A 259 -28.67 -9.60 1.55
N ALA A 260 -27.49 -8.99 1.40
CA ALA A 260 -26.89 -8.20 2.47
C ALA A 260 -27.74 -6.95 2.78
N ILE A 261 -27.64 -6.43 4.02
CA ILE A 261 -28.37 -5.23 4.47
C ILE A 261 -28.22 -4.06 3.49
N GLN A 262 -27.01 -3.88 2.97
CA GLN A 262 -26.72 -2.98 1.85
C GLN A 262 -25.86 -3.75 0.84
N PRO A 263 -26.43 -4.25 -0.26
CA PRO A 263 -25.70 -5.08 -1.21
C PRO A 263 -24.68 -4.25 -2.01
N PRO A 264 -23.50 -4.81 -2.35
CA PRO A 264 -22.56 -4.16 -3.25
C PRO A 264 -23.08 -4.14 -4.69
N ASP A 265 -22.58 -3.19 -5.48
CA ASP A 265 -22.85 -3.13 -6.91
C ASP A 265 -22.44 -4.44 -7.60
N GLN A 266 -23.33 -5.00 -8.42
CA GLN A 266 -23.10 -6.23 -9.16
C GLN A 266 -21.85 -6.15 -10.05
N ALA A 267 -21.56 -5.00 -10.66
CA ALA A 267 -20.36 -4.82 -11.48
C ALA A 267 -19.07 -5.07 -10.68
N ARG A 268 -19.07 -4.70 -9.39
CA ARG A 268 -17.94 -4.94 -8.48
C ARG A 268 -17.83 -6.40 -8.10
N VAL A 269 -18.96 -7.07 -7.87
CA VAL A 269 -18.99 -8.51 -7.60
C VAL A 269 -18.41 -9.26 -8.81
N PHE A 270 -18.88 -8.98 -10.03
CA PHE A 270 -18.37 -9.61 -11.24
C PHE A 270 -16.88 -9.37 -11.46
N ALA A 271 -16.39 -8.14 -11.24
CA ALA A 271 -14.96 -7.84 -11.34
C ALA A 271 -14.14 -8.64 -10.32
N ALA A 272 -14.63 -8.79 -9.08
CA ALA A 272 -13.96 -9.61 -8.07
C ALA A 272 -13.94 -11.10 -8.44
N LEU A 273 -15.05 -11.63 -8.99
CA LEU A 273 -15.12 -13.02 -9.49
C LEU A 273 -14.14 -13.24 -10.63
N ASN A 274 -14.05 -12.31 -11.59
CA ASN A 274 -13.10 -12.38 -12.69
C ASN A 274 -11.65 -12.38 -12.17
N ASN A 275 -11.34 -11.53 -11.19
CA ASN A 275 -10.01 -11.52 -10.56
C ASN A 275 -9.67 -12.86 -9.89
N LEU A 276 -10.62 -13.49 -9.19
CA LEU A 276 -10.45 -14.81 -8.58
C LEU A 276 -10.28 -15.94 -9.61
N LYS A 277 -11.02 -15.88 -10.73
CA LYS A 277 -10.88 -16.80 -11.86
C LYS A 277 -9.50 -16.66 -12.52
N SER A 278 -9.04 -15.44 -12.77
CA SER A 278 -7.69 -15.17 -13.29
C SER A 278 -6.57 -15.65 -12.35
N LEU A 279 -6.81 -15.64 -11.04
CA LEU A 279 -5.89 -16.21 -10.04
C LEU A 279 -5.92 -17.75 -9.98
N GLN A 280 -6.89 -18.39 -10.66
CA GLN A 280 -7.22 -19.82 -10.57
C GLN A 280 -7.71 -20.25 -9.18
N ALA A 281 -8.26 -19.32 -8.40
CA ALA A 281 -8.90 -19.64 -7.12
C ALA A 281 -10.33 -20.17 -7.33
N LEU A 282 -10.99 -19.70 -8.39
CA LEU A 282 -12.28 -20.20 -8.87
C LEU A 282 -12.13 -20.74 -10.29
N ASP A 283 -12.92 -21.75 -10.63
CA ASP A 283 -13.07 -22.22 -12.00
C ASP A 283 -14.10 -21.38 -12.80
N HIS A 284 -14.37 -21.78 -14.03
CA HIS A 284 -15.33 -21.10 -14.91
C HIS A 284 -16.76 -21.13 -14.37
N ASN A 285 -17.12 -22.16 -13.60
CA ASN A 285 -18.43 -22.37 -12.98
C ASN A 285 -18.54 -21.70 -11.60
N GLU A 286 -17.55 -20.91 -11.19
CA GLU A 286 -17.48 -20.30 -9.85
C GLU A 286 -17.34 -21.33 -8.72
N GLU A 287 -16.78 -22.50 -9.02
CA GLU A 287 -16.42 -23.50 -8.02
C GLU A 287 -15.01 -23.27 -7.50
N LEU A 288 -14.78 -23.60 -6.21
CA LEU A 288 -13.45 -23.52 -5.61
C LEU A 288 -12.54 -24.58 -6.22
N THR A 289 -11.42 -24.13 -6.77
CA THR A 289 -10.33 -25.01 -7.15
C THR A 289 -9.58 -25.51 -5.91
N SER A 290 -8.72 -26.52 -6.05
CA SER A 290 -7.86 -26.97 -4.96
C SER A 290 -6.97 -25.85 -4.42
N LEU A 291 -6.48 -24.97 -5.30
CA LEU A 291 -5.79 -23.74 -4.91
C LEU A 291 -6.73 -22.83 -4.09
N GLY A 292 -7.94 -22.55 -4.61
CA GLY A 292 -8.93 -21.70 -3.94
C GLY A 292 -9.27 -22.15 -2.53
N LYS A 293 -9.39 -23.47 -2.30
CA LYS A 293 -9.64 -24.05 -0.97
C LYS A 293 -8.52 -23.73 0.02
N VAL A 294 -7.26 -23.84 -0.40
CA VAL A 294 -6.11 -23.46 0.43
C VAL A 294 -6.13 -21.95 0.69
N LEU A 295 -6.33 -21.14 -0.36
CA LEU A 295 -6.37 -19.67 -0.25
C LEU A 295 -7.45 -19.19 0.72
N ALA A 296 -8.64 -19.80 0.69
CA ALA A 296 -9.75 -19.46 1.59
C ALA A 296 -9.45 -19.76 3.08
N SER A 297 -8.43 -20.56 3.37
CA SER A 297 -8.00 -20.87 4.73
C SER A 297 -6.91 -19.93 5.27
N LEU A 298 -6.32 -19.10 4.40
CA LEU A 298 -5.26 -18.17 4.75
C LEU A 298 -5.85 -16.77 5.01
N PRO A 299 -5.45 -16.07 6.09
CA PRO A 299 -5.89 -14.71 6.38
C PRO A 299 -5.10 -13.69 5.54
N LEU A 300 -5.09 -13.88 4.22
CA LEU A 300 -4.36 -13.08 3.25
C LEU A 300 -5.25 -12.77 2.05
N GLU A 301 -4.94 -11.66 1.35
CA GLU A 301 -5.47 -11.48 0.00
C GLU A 301 -5.10 -12.70 -0.88
N PRO A 302 -5.99 -13.19 -1.75
CA PRO A 302 -5.78 -14.45 -2.48
C PRO A 302 -4.47 -14.53 -3.27
N GLY A 303 -4.03 -13.41 -3.86
CA GLY A 303 -2.74 -13.32 -4.56
C GLY A 303 -1.55 -13.55 -3.62
N LEU A 304 -1.55 -12.95 -2.42
CA LEU A 304 -0.50 -13.13 -1.43
C LEU A 304 -0.49 -14.57 -0.88
N GLY A 305 -1.67 -15.17 -0.69
CA GLY A 305 -1.77 -16.58 -0.36
C GLY A 305 -1.14 -17.49 -1.43
N LYS A 306 -1.35 -17.17 -2.72
CA LYS A 306 -0.72 -17.89 -3.84
C LYS A 306 0.80 -17.74 -3.81
N MET A 307 1.31 -16.54 -3.55
CA MET A 307 2.75 -16.31 -3.37
C MET A 307 3.34 -17.16 -2.24
N VAL A 308 2.67 -17.22 -1.09
CA VAL A 308 3.12 -18.02 0.06
C VAL A 308 3.16 -19.51 -0.28
N LEU A 309 2.14 -20.02 -0.98
CA LEU A 309 2.11 -21.40 -1.47
C LEU A 309 3.25 -21.68 -2.45
N LEU A 310 3.52 -20.76 -3.38
CA LEU A 310 4.65 -20.87 -4.31
C LEU A 310 5.99 -20.85 -3.56
N GLY A 311 6.12 -20.09 -2.47
CA GLY A 311 7.31 -20.11 -1.62
C GLY A 311 7.63 -21.49 -1.06
N ALA A 312 6.60 -22.26 -0.68
CA ALA A 312 6.76 -23.66 -0.27
C ALA A 312 7.17 -24.55 -1.46
N ILE A 313 6.50 -24.41 -2.60
CA ILE A 313 6.76 -25.23 -3.81
C ILE A 313 8.19 -25.01 -4.33
N PHE A 314 8.64 -23.76 -4.39
CA PHE A 314 9.96 -23.37 -4.88
C PHE A 314 11.04 -23.36 -3.80
N GLN A 315 10.76 -23.90 -2.60
CA GLN A 315 11.73 -24.09 -1.53
C GLN A 315 12.43 -22.79 -1.08
N CYS A 316 11.65 -21.70 -0.97
CA CYS A 316 12.10 -20.41 -0.43
C CYS A 316 11.08 -19.90 0.61
N LEU A 317 10.66 -20.80 1.50
CA LEU A 317 9.51 -20.62 2.39
C LEU A 317 9.68 -19.45 3.37
N ASP A 318 10.77 -19.42 4.14
CA ASP A 318 10.97 -18.43 5.19
C ASP A 318 10.95 -16.96 4.72
N PRO A 319 11.71 -16.57 3.67
CA PRO A 319 11.67 -15.19 3.17
C PRO A 319 10.31 -14.84 2.60
N ILE A 320 9.63 -15.77 1.91
CA ILE A 320 8.31 -15.53 1.33
C ILE A 320 7.23 -15.41 2.41
N LEU A 321 7.28 -16.20 3.49
CA LEU A 321 6.39 -16.04 4.64
C LEU A 321 6.58 -14.65 5.28
N THR A 322 7.82 -14.22 5.42
CA THR A 322 8.15 -12.89 5.96
C THR A 322 7.61 -11.78 5.06
N ILE A 323 7.80 -11.89 3.74
CA ILE A 323 7.30 -10.94 2.76
C ILE A 323 5.76 -10.91 2.78
N GLY A 324 5.10 -12.07 2.73
CA GLY A 324 3.63 -12.17 2.80
C GLY A 324 3.06 -11.58 4.09
N ALA A 325 3.64 -11.91 5.25
CA ALA A 325 3.26 -11.34 6.54
C ALA A 325 3.47 -9.81 6.60
N SER A 326 4.56 -9.32 5.99
CA SER A 326 4.83 -7.88 5.92
C SER A 326 3.84 -7.12 5.04
N MET A 327 3.32 -7.75 3.99
CA MET A 327 2.35 -7.14 3.08
C MET A 327 0.93 -7.14 3.67
N ALA A 328 0.61 -8.13 4.50
CA ALA A 328 -0.66 -8.22 5.23
C ALA A 328 -0.73 -7.31 6.47
N SER A 329 0.42 -6.78 6.92
CA SER A 329 0.52 -5.93 8.10
C SER A 329 0.94 -4.49 7.75
N LYS A 330 1.06 -3.65 8.77
CA LYS A 330 1.58 -2.28 8.57
C LYS A 330 3.06 -2.34 8.21
N ASN A 331 3.55 -1.28 7.59
CA ASN A 331 4.99 -1.18 7.31
C ASN A 331 5.76 -0.90 8.61
N PRO A 332 6.84 -1.65 8.92
CA PRO A 332 7.59 -1.46 10.16
C PRO A 332 8.47 -0.20 10.16
N PHE A 333 8.82 0.34 9.00
CA PHE A 333 9.58 1.59 8.91
C PHE A 333 8.71 2.78 9.31
N LEU A 334 9.21 3.57 10.26
CA LEU A 334 8.61 4.82 10.69
C LEU A 334 9.17 5.97 9.84
N SER A 335 8.32 6.94 9.51
CA SER A 335 8.74 8.16 8.81
C SER A 335 8.22 9.38 9.59
N PRO A 336 8.82 9.69 10.75
CA PRO A 336 8.44 10.86 11.52
C PRO A 336 8.77 12.15 10.73
N PRO A 337 7.90 13.18 10.76
CA PRO A 337 8.08 14.39 9.95
C PRO A 337 9.44 15.08 10.13
N TYR A 338 9.98 15.07 11.36
CA TYR A 338 11.26 15.70 11.69
C TYR A 338 12.50 14.90 11.26
N ALA A 339 12.35 13.62 10.90
CA ALA A 339 13.46 12.77 10.46
C ALA A 339 13.12 12.00 9.18
N LYS A 340 12.35 12.64 8.28
CA LYS A 340 11.90 12.06 7.02
C LYS A 340 13.07 11.63 6.13
N ASP A 341 14.06 12.51 5.93
CA ASP A 341 15.23 12.20 5.09
C ASP A 341 16.05 11.04 5.67
N ARG A 342 16.21 11.01 7.00
CA ARG A 342 16.90 9.91 7.69
C ARG A 342 16.14 8.58 7.56
N ALA A 343 14.82 8.59 7.69
CA ALA A 343 13.99 7.40 7.48
C ALA A 343 14.12 6.87 6.04
N ASP A 344 14.22 7.78 5.08
CA ASP A 344 14.39 7.47 3.66
C ASP A 344 15.75 6.83 3.37
N GLU A 345 16.83 7.33 3.98
CA GLU A 345 18.17 6.74 3.93
C GLU A 345 18.20 5.33 4.53
N ILE A 346 17.62 5.15 5.72
CA ILE A 346 17.57 3.85 6.41
C ILE A 346 16.85 2.83 5.53
N ARG A 347 15.67 3.18 4.99
CA ARG A 347 14.92 2.27 4.13
C ARG A 347 15.71 1.90 2.87
N PHE A 348 16.41 2.86 2.26
CA PHE A 348 17.26 2.58 1.10
C PHE A 348 18.43 1.66 1.46
N TYR A 349 19.11 1.91 2.58
CA TYR A 349 20.19 1.06 3.08
C TYR A 349 19.74 -0.39 3.22
N TRP A 350 18.59 -0.63 3.86
CA TRP A 350 18.04 -1.96 4.05
C TRP A 350 17.54 -2.62 2.75
N SER A 351 17.29 -1.84 1.70
CA SER A 351 17.00 -2.41 0.36
C SER A 351 18.21 -3.07 -0.29
N LYS A 352 19.44 -2.81 0.21
CA LYS A 352 20.71 -3.34 -0.29
C LYS A 352 20.90 -3.13 -1.81
N GLY A 353 20.37 -2.05 -2.36
CA GLY A 353 20.43 -1.76 -3.80
C GLY A 353 19.59 -2.69 -4.68
N LEU A 354 18.76 -3.57 -4.10
CA LEU A 354 17.99 -4.57 -4.83
C LEU A 354 16.70 -4.02 -5.48
N ALA A 355 16.47 -2.71 -5.44
CA ALA A 355 15.33 -2.04 -6.07
C ALA A 355 13.96 -2.68 -5.70
N CYS A 356 13.81 -3.10 -4.44
CA CYS A 356 12.65 -3.83 -3.94
C CYS A 356 12.26 -3.36 -2.53
N ASP A 357 11.06 -2.79 -2.38
CA ASP A 357 10.53 -2.37 -1.08
C ASP A 357 10.36 -3.56 -0.12
N HIS A 358 9.94 -4.72 -0.63
CA HIS A 358 9.72 -5.92 0.19
C HIS A 358 11.03 -6.47 0.76
N PHE A 359 12.14 -6.36 0.02
CA PHE A 359 13.46 -6.77 0.52
C PHE A 359 13.99 -5.83 1.60
N ALA A 360 13.67 -4.54 1.56
CA ALA A 360 14.00 -3.65 2.66
C ALA A 360 13.35 -4.12 3.98
N VAL A 361 12.10 -4.58 3.91
CA VAL A 361 11.39 -5.12 5.08
C VAL A 361 11.92 -6.50 5.49
N LEU A 362 12.17 -7.40 4.53
CA LEU A 362 12.77 -8.72 4.80
C LEU A 362 14.13 -8.60 5.50
N ASN A 363 15.03 -7.78 4.96
CA ASN A 363 16.37 -7.63 5.51
C ASN A 363 16.35 -7.04 6.93
N VAL A 364 15.51 -6.03 7.18
CA VAL A 364 15.43 -5.42 8.51
C VAL A 364 14.74 -6.33 9.53
N TYR A 365 13.76 -7.13 9.10
CA TYR A 365 13.13 -8.15 9.92
C TYR A 365 14.16 -9.21 10.33
N ASN A 366 14.92 -9.76 9.38
CA ASN A 366 15.92 -10.80 9.67
C ASN A 366 16.97 -10.29 10.68
N ALA A 367 17.50 -9.08 10.47
CA ALA A 367 18.46 -8.47 11.39
C ALA A 367 17.88 -8.24 12.80
N TRP A 368 16.63 -7.78 12.91
CA TRP A 368 15.96 -7.67 14.21
C TRP A 368 15.72 -9.03 14.86
N TYR A 369 15.32 -10.03 14.07
CA TYR A 369 14.96 -11.35 14.55
C TYR A 369 16.16 -12.11 15.12
N GLU A 370 17.38 -11.89 14.61
CA GLU A 370 18.62 -12.42 15.19
C GLU A 370 18.82 -11.98 16.65
N PHE A 371 18.62 -10.69 16.95
CA PHE A 371 18.67 -10.19 18.33
C PHE A 371 17.49 -10.68 19.18
N GLN A 372 16.29 -10.72 18.59
CA GLN A 372 15.08 -11.11 19.29
C GLN A 372 15.11 -12.60 19.70
N SER A 373 15.52 -13.49 18.79
CA SER A 373 15.58 -14.94 19.00
C SER A 373 16.74 -15.38 19.91
N SER A 374 17.86 -14.66 19.92
CA SER A 374 18.98 -14.88 20.85
C SER A 374 18.72 -14.40 22.29
N GLY A 375 17.55 -13.80 22.56
CA GLY A 375 17.20 -13.24 23.87
C GLY A 375 17.84 -11.89 24.17
N ALA A 376 18.57 -11.29 23.22
CA ALA A 376 19.22 -9.99 23.35
C ALA A 376 18.22 -8.81 23.20
N LEU A 377 17.20 -8.77 24.07
CA LEU A 377 16.06 -7.83 23.97
C LEU A 377 16.50 -6.36 23.99
N HIS A 378 17.53 -6.01 24.75
CA HIS A 378 18.08 -4.66 24.77
C HIS A 378 18.72 -4.26 23.43
N ALA A 379 19.47 -5.18 22.81
CA ALA A 379 20.04 -4.96 21.48
C ALA A 379 18.95 -4.86 20.42
N ALA A 380 17.92 -5.71 20.49
CA ALA A 380 16.76 -5.65 19.58
C ALA A 380 16.01 -4.31 19.69
N ASN A 381 15.82 -3.79 20.90
CA ASN A 381 15.19 -2.48 21.13
C ASN A 381 16.06 -1.33 20.60
N LYS A 382 17.38 -1.37 20.88
CA LYS A 382 18.35 -0.40 20.39
C LYS A 382 18.37 -0.37 18.86
N PHE A 383 18.40 -1.55 18.23
CA PHE A 383 18.32 -1.71 16.78
C PHE A 383 17.05 -1.07 16.20
N CYS A 384 15.89 -1.27 16.83
CA CYS A 384 14.65 -0.63 16.39
C CYS A 384 14.72 0.89 16.46
N ALA A 385 15.30 1.45 17.53
CA ALA A 385 15.43 2.89 17.70
C ALA A 385 16.38 3.51 16.65
N GLU A 386 17.54 2.91 16.43
CA GLU A 386 18.55 3.38 15.48
C GLU A 386 18.09 3.30 14.02
N ASN A 387 17.20 2.34 13.70
CA ASN A 387 16.65 2.14 12.37
C ASN A 387 15.24 2.70 12.17
N LEU A 388 14.73 3.50 13.11
CA LEU A 388 13.38 4.08 13.06
C LEU A 388 12.30 3.02 12.76
N LEU A 389 12.27 1.94 13.54
CA LEU A 389 11.36 0.81 13.37
C LEU A 389 10.30 0.73 14.46
N SER A 390 9.12 0.25 14.07
CA SER A 390 8.06 -0.14 15.00
C SER A 390 8.25 -1.58 15.47
N LYS A 391 8.76 -1.77 16.70
CA LYS A 391 8.87 -3.10 17.32
C LYS A 391 7.53 -3.86 17.36
N PRO A 392 6.39 -3.26 17.75
CA PRO A 392 5.11 -3.97 17.72
C PRO A 392 4.73 -4.47 16.32
N CYS A 393 5.11 -3.71 15.29
CA CYS A 393 4.88 -4.12 13.90
C CYS A 393 5.73 -5.32 13.51
N LEU A 394 7.02 -5.34 13.89
CA LEU A 394 7.91 -6.48 13.66
C LEU A 394 7.41 -7.74 14.38
N GLN A 395 6.94 -7.61 15.61
CA GLN A 395 6.31 -8.71 16.36
C GLN A 395 5.02 -9.20 15.70
N THR A 396 4.22 -8.29 15.13
CA THR A 396 3.02 -8.66 14.37
C THR A 396 3.40 -9.45 13.11
N ILE A 397 4.45 -9.03 12.39
CA ILE A 397 4.98 -9.77 11.22
C ILE A 397 5.42 -11.18 11.64
N GLU A 398 6.17 -11.31 12.74
CA GLU A 398 6.58 -12.61 13.29
C GLU A 398 5.38 -13.51 13.60
N GLN A 399 4.37 -12.98 14.28
CA GLN A 399 3.14 -13.72 14.63
C GLN A 399 2.39 -14.21 13.38
N ILE A 400 2.18 -13.33 12.40
CA ILE A 400 1.51 -13.69 11.14
C ILE A 400 2.36 -14.73 10.40
N LYS A 401 3.68 -14.57 10.34
CA LYS A 401 4.61 -15.50 9.69
C LYS A 401 4.48 -16.92 10.28
N ILE A 402 4.44 -17.04 11.61
CA ILE A 402 4.25 -18.31 12.32
C ILE A 402 2.86 -18.89 12.07
N GLN A 403 1.81 -18.04 12.10
CA GLN A 403 0.44 -18.47 11.83
C GLN A 403 0.29 -19.01 10.40
N LEU A 404 0.88 -18.33 9.41
CA LEU A 404 0.87 -18.77 8.01
C LEU A 404 1.54 -20.14 7.86
N LEU A 405 2.71 -20.36 8.49
CA LEU A 405 3.33 -21.69 8.50
C LEU A 405 2.37 -22.74 9.05
N SER A 406 1.77 -22.50 10.22
CA SER A 406 0.84 -23.45 10.85
C SER A 406 -0.37 -23.76 9.95
N LEU A 407 -0.87 -22.76 9.21
CA LEU A 407 -1.95 -22.97 8.25
C LEU A 407 -1.51 -23.79 7.04
N LEU A 408 -0.29 -23.58 6.54
CA LEU A 408 0.28 -24.41 5.48
C LEU A 408 0.50 -25.86 5.93
N GLU A 409 0.95 -26.08 7.17
CA GLU A 409 1.08 -27.41 7.77
C GLU A 409 -0.29 -28.11 7.86
N ARG A 410 -1.31 -27.39 8.33
CA ARG A 410 -2.68 -27.90 8.42
C ARG A 410 -3.27 -28.19 7.04
N ALA A 411 -2.92 -27.39 6.04
CA ALA A 411 -3.33 -27.59 4.66
C ALA A 411 -2.55 -28.74 3.96
N GLY A 412 -1.56 -29.35 4.62
CA GLY A 412 -0.72 -30.41 4.04
C GLY A 412 0.26 -29.92 2.98
N VAL A 413 0.51 -28.60 2.92
CA VAL A 413 1.45 -27.99 1.97
C VAL A 413 2.90 -28.23 2.38
N VAL A 414 3.15 -28.18 3.70
CA VAL A 414 4.46 -28.44 4.31
C VAL A 414 4.29 -29.45 5.45
N PRO A 415 5.30 -30.25 5.78
CA PRO A 415 5.23 -31.17 6.91
C PRO A 415 5.11 -30.40 8.22
N LYS A 416 4.45 -30.99 9.21
CA LYS A 416 4.40 -30.44 10.56
C LYS A 416 5.82 -30.31 11.11
N ARG A 417 6.15 -29.13 11.64
CA ARG A 417 7.43 -28.86 12.28
C ARG A 417 7.64 -29.78 13.49
N ASP A 418 8.86 -30.30 13.62
CA ASP A 418 9.33 -30.85 14.88
C ASP A 418 9.69 -29.68 15.83
N HIS A 419 8.98 -29.59 16.96
CA HIS A 419 9.17 -28.52 17.94
C HIS A 419 10.57 -28.53 18.60
N ASN A 420 11.36 -29.58 18.38
CA ASN A 420 12.70 -29.72 18.96
C ASN A 420 13.79 -28.89 18.24
N HIS A 421 13.55 -28.41 17.00
CA HIS A 421 14.53 -27.61 16.25
C HIS A 421 14.26 -26.11 16.35
N ARG A 422 15.17 -25.39 17.02
CA ARG A 422 15.18 -23.92 17.14
C ARG A 422 16.03 -23.27 16.03
N ASP A 423 15.72 -23.57 14.77
CA ASP A 423 16.34 -22.86 13.66
C ASP A 423 15.78 -21.44 13.55
N LEU A 424 16.65 -20.51 13.13
CA LEU A 424 16.29 -19.11 12.89
C LEU A 424 15.32 -18.98 11.70
N ALA A 425 15.43 -19.87 10.72
CA ALA A 425 14.48 -19.98 9.61
C ALA A 425 13.30 -20.89 9.98
N LEU A 426 12.11 -20.52 9.52
CA LEU A 426 10.90 -21.33 9.62
C LEU A 426 10.82 -22.38 8.51
N GLY A 427 10.29 -23.55 8.87
CA GLY A 427 10.21 -24.73 8.00
C GLY A 427 11.47 -25.58 8.07
N THR A 428 11.42 -26.79 7.51
CA THR A 428 12.60 -27.66 7.44
C THR A 428 13.59 -27.11 6.39
N PRO A 429 14.89 -27.47 6.47
CA PRO A 429 15.90 -27.00 5.52
C PRO A 429 15.54 -27.27 4.05
N GLU A 430 14.82 -28.36 3.74
CA GLU A 430 14.43 -28.70 2.37
C GLU A 430 13.47 -27.67 1.74
N TYR A 431 12.69 -26.93 2.55
CA TYR A 431 11.79 -25.89 2.09
C TYR A 431 12.45 -24.51 1.99
N ASN A 432 13.76 -24.42 2.21
CA ASN A 432 14.52 -23.17 2.23
C ASN A 432 15.79 -23.21 1.36
N LEU A 433 15.96 -24.22 0.51
CA LEU A 433 17.13 -24.38 -0.37
C LEU A 433 17.37 -23.16 -1.29
N ASN A 434 16.30 -22.54 -1.76
CA ASN A 434 16.35 -21.40 -2.69
C ASN A 434 16.07 -20.06 -2.01
N SER A 435 16.10 -19.98 -0.67
CA SER A 435 15.77 -18.76 0.07
C SER A 435 16.68 -17.56 -0.22
N ASN A 436 17.87 -17.79 -0.79
CA ASN A 436 18.81 -16.74 -1.19
C ASN A 436 18.74 -16.40 -2.69
N CYS A 437 17.91 -17.08 -3.48
CA CYS A 437 17.77 -16.82 -4.91
C CYS A 437 16.91 -15.56 -5.16
N ILE A 438 17.57 -14.40 -5.26
CA ILE A 438 16.91 -13.10 -5.44
C ILE A 438 15.98 -13.04 -6.66
N PRO A 439 16.36 -13.54 -7.85
CA PRO A 439 15.47 -13.54 -9.03
C PRO A 439 14.19 -14.35 -8.81
N LEU A 440 14.30 -15.49 -8.12
CA LEU A 440 13.13 -16.30 -7.74
C LEU A 440 12.22 -15.52 -6.79
N LEU A 441 12.76 -14.94 -5.71
CA LEU A 441 11.95 -14.17 -4.76
C LEU A 441 11.21 -13.02 -5.45
N ARG A 442 11.85 -12.30 -6.38
CA ARG A 442 11.19 -11.26 -7.21
C ARG A 442 10.08 -11.85 -8.08
N ALA A 443 10.31 -13.01 -8.69
CA ALA A 443 9.33 -13.68 -9.53
C ALA A 443 8.10 -14.14 -8.72
N LEU A 444 8.30 -14.60 -7.48
CA LEU A 444 7.19 -14.98 -6.60
C LEU A 444 6.43 -13.76 -6.07
N ILE A 445 7.11 -12.65 -5.76
CA ILE A 445 6.45 -11.37 -5.48
C ILE A 445 5.59 -10.95 -6.67
N CYS A 446 6.12 -11.04 -7.89
CA CYS A 446 5.37 -10.78 -9.12
C CYS A 446 4.11 -11.65 -9.20
N ALA A 447 4.24 -12.96 -9.00
CA ALA A 447 3.12 -13.90 -8.97
C ALA A 447 2.05 -13.53 -7.93
N GLY A 448 2.48 -13.02 -6.77
CA GLY A 448 1.60 -12.64 -5.68
C GLY A 448 0.78 -11.39 -5.92
N VAL A 449 1.36 -10.40 -6.60
CA VAL A 449 0.69 -9.11 -6.86
C VAL A 449 0.11 -9.01 -8.26
N TYR A 450 0.35 -9.98 -9.14
CA TYR A 450 -0.17 -9.99 -10.51
C TYR A 450 -1.71 -9.77 -10.52
N PRO A 451 -2.26 -8.95 -11.44
CA PRO A 451 -1.67 -8.29 -12.61
C PRO A 451 -1.12 -6.89 -12.35
N ASN A 452 -0.72 -6.56 -11.12
CA ASN A 452 -0.19 -5.25 -10.76
C ASN A 452 1.23 -5.02 -11.28
N ILE A 453 1.35 -4.82 -12.59
CA ILE A 453 2.60 -4.59 -13.31
C ILE A 453 2.62 -3.19 -13.91
N ALA A 454 3.77 -2.53 -13.84
CA ALA A 454 4.03 -1.22 -14.41
C ALA A 454 5.27 -1.24 -15.30
N LEU A 455 5.16 -0.65 -16.48
CA LEU A 455 6.24 -0.47 -17.45
C LEU A 455 6.76 0.95 -17.37
N LYS A 456 8.08 1.13 -17.17
CA LYS A 456 8.70 2.46 -17.19
C LYS A 456 8.67 3.03 -18.61
N THR A 457 7.91 4.09 -18.83
CA THR A 457 7.78 4.75 -20.14
C THR A 457 8.65 5.99 -20.29
N SER A 458 8.93 6.68 -19.19
CA SER A 458 9.83 7.84 -19.20
C SER A 458 10.74 7.88 -17.97
N LYS A 459 11.49 8.98 -17.84
CA LYS A 459 12.30 9.28 -16.66
C LYS A 459 11.50 9.18 -15.35
N LYS A 460 10.25 9.63 -15.30
CA LYS A 460 9.42 9.66 -14.07
C LYS A 460 8.10 8.88 -14.18
N THR A 461 7.60 8.63 -15.38
CA THR A 461 6.27 8.02 -15.60
C THR A 461 6.36 6.53 -15.89
N PHE A 462 5.29 5.83 -15.50
CA PHE A 462 5.10 4.40 -15.71
C PHE A 462 3.69 4.16 -16.27
N ARG A 463 3.56 3.19 -17.17
CA ARG A 463 2.28 2.73 -17.73
C ARG A 463 1.86 1.43 -17.06
N THR A 464 0.61 1.32 -16.65
CA THR A 464 -0.01 0.09 -16.17
C THR A 464 -1.02 -0.40 -17.23
N ARG A 465 -1.71 -1.51 -16.96
CA ARG A 465 -2.81 -1.99 -17.82
C ARG A 465 -3.93 -0.96 -18.02
N HIS A 466 -4.21 -0.14 -17.01
CA HIS A 466 -5.38 0.76 -17.00
C HIS A 466 -5.03 2.24 -17.06
N GLU A 467 -3.79 2.64 -16.76
CA GLU A 467 -3.36 4.03 -16.72
C GLU A 467 -2.10 4.25 -17.56
N ASN A 468 -2.15 5.25 -18.44
CA ASN A 468 -1.03 5.63 -19.30
C ASN A 468 0.11 6.31 -18.53
N ALA A 469 -0.22 7.01 -17.44
CA ALA A 469 0.74 7.74 -16.63
C ALA A 469 0.49 7.52 -15.13
N THR A 470 1.47 6.87 -14.49
CA THR A 470 1.54 6.65 -13.04
C THR A 470 2.94 6.99 -12.54
N PHE A 471 3.07 7.18 -11.22
CA PHE A 471 4.32 7.56 -10.56
C PHE A 471 4.63 6.59 -9.43
N ILE A 472 5.90 6.34 -9.15
CA ILE A 472 6.27 5.61 -7.93
C ILE A 472 6.05 6.54 -6.73
N HIS A 473 5.38 6.04 -5.69
CA HIS A 473 5.12 6.81 -4.48
C HIS A 473 6.43 7.22 -3.79
N PRO A 474 6.54 8.45 -3.24
CA PRO A 474 7.77 8.95 -2.62
C PRO A 474 8.34 8.07 -1.51
N ALA A 475 7.47 7.33 -0.81
CA ALA A 475 7.88 6.39 0.23
C ALA A 475 8.65 5.16 -0.30
N SER A 476 8.57 4.83 -1.59
CA SER A 476 9.24 3.65 -2.16
C SER A 476 10.76 3.84 -2.29
N VAL A 477 11.53 2.77 -2.12
CA VAL A 477 12.98 2.77 -2.40
C VAL A 477 13.30 3.04 -3.87
N ASN A 478 12.35 2.81 -4.77
CA ASN A 478 12.49 3.05 -6.21
C ASN A 478 12.10 4.48 -6.64
N TYR A 479 11.78 5.37 -5.70
CA TYR A 479 11.47 6.76 -6.02
C TYR A 479 12.72 7.51 -6.50
N LYS A 480 12.66 8.09 -7.70
CA LYS A 480 13.82 8.62 -8.42
C LYS A 480 14.60 9.70 -7.68
N GLU A 481 13.91 10.64 -7.03
CA GLU A 481 14.57 11.73 -6.29
C GLU A 481 15.31 11.19 -5.05
N ARG A 482 14.89 10.03 -4.53
CA ARG A 482 15.59 9.33 -3.45
C ARG A 482 16.89 8.71 -3.94
N ALA A 483 16.89 8.05 -5.09
CA ALA A 483 18.11 7.49 -5.69
C ALA A 483 19.15 8.56 -6.06
N ALA A 484 18.70 9.73 -6.55
CA ALA A 484 19.57 10.85 -6.90
C ALA A 484 20.16 11.56 -5.66
N LYS A 485 19.36 11.78 -4.61
CA LYS A 485 19.84 12.41 -3.36
C LYS A 485 20.82 11.51 -2.60
N LEU A 486 20.56 10.20 -2.51
CA LEU A 486 21.47 9.27 -1.84
C LEU A 486 22.80 9.08 -2.56
N ALA A 487 22.83 9.12 -3.89
CA ALA A 487 24.08 9.06 -4.65
C ALA A 487 25.01 10.24 -4.32
N VAL A 488 24.45 11.41 -3.99
CA VAL A 488 25.19 12.59 -3.54
C VAL A 488 25.66 12.44 -2.09
N THR A 489 24.80 11.94 -1.18
CA THR A 489 25.18 11.71 0.23
C THR A 489 26.26 10.65 0.38
N ILE A 490 26.20 9.56 -0.40
CA ILE A 490 27.21 8.49 -0.40
C ILE A 490 28.57 9.02 -0.87
N LYS A 491 28.61 9.89 -1.90
CA LYS A 491 29.85 10.57 -2.32
C LYS A 491 30.48 11.42 -1.21
N ASN A 492 29.66 12.00 -0.33
CA ASN A 492 30.12 12.87 0.74
C ASN A 492 30.46 12.12 2.05
N SER A 493 29.95 10.90 2.23
CA SER A 493 30.33 10.02 3.34
C SER A 493 31.60 9.24 2.99
N HIS A 494 32.61 9.27 3.85
CA HIS A 494 33.89 8.56 3.68
C HIS A 494 33.80 7.02 3.59
N ILE A 495 32.60 6.44 3.51
CA ILE A 495 32.32 5.00 3.66
C ILE A 495 32.50 4.23 2.35
N LEU A 496 32.55 4.88 1.18
CA LEU A 496 32.84 4.22 -0.10
C LEU A 496 33.74 5.09 -1.00
N LYS A 497 35.00 5.29 -0.59
CA LYS A 497 36.06 5.78 -1.50
C LYS A 497 36.59 4.64 -2.38
N GLN A 498 35.77 4.15 -3.30
CA GLN A 498 36.29 3.53 -4.52
C GLN A 498 35.46 4.00 -5.71
N ASN A 499 36.14 4.75 -6.58
CA ASN A 499 35.81 5.12 -7.96
C ASN A 499 34.42 4.70 -8.45
N SER A 500 33.45 5.62 -8.37
CA SER A 500 32.36 5.65 -9.34
C SER A 500 32.04 7.10 -9.68
N GLU A 501 32.37 7.46 -10.93
CA GLU A 501 31.69 8.55 -11.62
C GLU A 501 30.18 8.33 -11.50
N PHE A 502 29.42 9.43 -11.54
CA PHE A 502 27.97 9.41 -11.37
C PHE A 502 27.34 8.51 -12.44
N ASP A 503 27.03 7.27 -12.10
CA ASP A 503 26.63 6.31 -13.11
C ASP A 503 25.14 6.50 -13.45
N GLU A 504 24.84 6.99 -14.65
CA GLU A 504 23.48 6.99 -15.20
C GLU A 504 22.85 5.57 -15.13
N ASN A 505 23.66 4.51 -15.01
CA ASN A 505 23.24 3.12 -14.81
C ASN A 505 22.49 2.85 -13.49
N LEU A 506 22.54 3.74 -12.49
CA LEU A 506 21.70 3.63 -11.27
C LEU A 506 20.20 3.89 -11.56
N ILE A 507 19.89 4.58 -12.66
CA ILE A 507 18.52 4.86 -13.07
C ILE A 507 18.03 3.70 -13.93
N ALA A 508 16.97 3.03 -13.48
CA ALA A 508 16.34 1.98 -14.26
C ALA A 508 16.02 2.48 -15.69
N PRO A 509 16.47 1.77 -16.74
CA PRO A 509 16.26 2.15 -18.13
C PRO A 509 14.77 2.15 -18.51
N ILE A 510 14.41 2.94 -19.52
CA ILE A 510 13.05 2.91 -20.12
C ILE A 510 12.81 1.49 -20.62
N GLY A 511 11.61 0.95 -20.35
CA GLY A 511 11.29 -0.45 -20.59
C GLY A 511 11.41 -1.36 -19.36
N THR A 512 12.00 -0.88 -18.25
CA THR A 512 12.06 -1.68 -17.01
C THR A 512 10.67 -1.94 -16.44
N LEU A 513 10.45 -3.17 -15.98
CA LEU A 513 9.20 -3.60 -15.34
C LEU A 513 9.26 -3.50 -13.81
N TYR A 514 8.12 -3.18 -13.23
CA TYR A 514 7.91 -3.11 -11.80
C TYR A 514 6.61 -3.82 -11.42
N ALA A 515 6.69 -4.74 -10.46
CA ALA A 515 5.53 -5.21 -9.71
C ALA A 515 5.20 -4.20 -8.60
N TYR A 516 3.92 -4.00 -8.28
CA TYR A 516 3.48 -3.13 -7.18
C TYR A 516 2.36 -3.78 -6.36
N SER A 517 2.34 -3.57 -5.03
CA SER A 517 1.29 -4.17 -4.19
C SER A 517 -0.03 -3.42 -4.30
N SER A 518 0.01 -2.09 -4.39
CA SER A 518 -1.20 -1.27 -4.50
C SER A 518 -1.00 -0.03 -5.35
N LYS A 519 -2.08 0.35 -6.04
CA LYS A 519 -2.19 1.57 -6.84
C LYS A 519 -3.13 2.52 -6.14
N VAL A 520 -2.69 3.75 -5.90
CA VAL A 520 -3.44 4.74 -5.11
C VAL A 520 -3.60 6.02 -5.90
N LYS A 521 -4.83 6.48 -6.10
CA LYS A 521 -5.12 7.83 -6.61
C LYS A 521 -5.31 8.77 -5.42
N ALA A 522 -4.41 9.73 -5.27
CA ALA A 522 -4.54 10.80 -4.27
C ALA A 522 -5.40 11.94 -4.83
N SER A 523 -5.84 12.86 -3.97
CA SER A 523 -6.73 13.97 -4.32
C SER A 523 -6.18 14.91 -5.42
N GLY A 524 -4.88 14.84 -5.75
CA GLY A 524 -4.21 15.60 -6.82
C GLY A 524 -4.20 14.95 -8.21
N HIS A 525 -5.15 14.06 -8.53
CA HIS A 525 -5.30 13.32 -9.81
C HIS A 525 -4.16 12.35 -10.16
N GLN A 526 -2.97 12.52 -9.57
CA GLN A 526 -1.84 11.64 -9.78
C GLN A 526 -2.10 10.26 -9.16
N VAL A 527 -1.74 9.23 -9.92
CA VAL A 527 -1.82 7.84 -9.53
C VAL A 527 -0.44 7.36 -9.12
N PHE A 528 -0.34 6.91 -7.88
CA PHE A 528 0.91 6.45 -7.27
C PHE A 528 0.93 4.94 -7.07
N LEU A 529 2.05 4.32 -7.45
CA LEU A 529 2.37 2.92 -7.22
C LEU A 529 3.08 2.79 -5.86
N ARG A 530 2.60 1.88 -5.00
CA ARG A 530 3.17 1.64 -3.66
C ARG A 530 3.76 0.24 -3.56
N SER A 531 4.81 0.12 -2.74
CA SER A 531 5.51 -1.13 -2.47
C SER A 531 5.95 -1.80 -3.77
N THR A 532 6.93 -1.18 -4.44
CA THR A 532 7.36 -1.55 -5.77
C THR A 532 8.57 -2.48 -5.75
N THR A 533 8.61 -3.41 -6.69
CA THR A 533 9.69 -4.36 -6.89
C THR A 533 10.08 -4.35 -8.35
N ARG A 534 11.35 -4.05 -8.66
CA ARG A 534 11.87 -4.25 -10.01
C ARG A 534 11.81 -5.74 -10.34
N ILE A 535 11.28 -6.09 -11.51
CA ILE A 535 11.12 -7.47 -11.95
C ILE A 535 11.66 -7.65 -13.36
N ASP A 536 12.06 -8.88 -13.67
CA ASP A 536 12.55 -9.25 -14.99
C ASP A 536 11.40 -9.61 -15.93
N PRO A 537 11.54 -9.35 -17.25
CA PRO A 537 10.57 -9.76 -18.27
C PRO A 537 10.14 -11.22 -18.13
N LEU A 538 11.12 -12.12 -17.96
CA LEU A 538 10.88 -13.54 -17.84
C LEU A 538 9.98 -13.89 -16.63
N SER A 539 10.16 -13.23 -15.49
CA SER A 539 9.29 -13.43 -14.32
C SER A 539 7.84 -13.07 -14.63
N THR A 540 7.63 -12.01 -15.40
CA THR A 540 6.28 -11.57 -15.82
C THR A 540 5.67 -12.53 -16.83
N ILE A 541 6.48 -13.10 -17.74
CA ILE A 541 6.00 -14.05 -18.73
C ILE A 541 5.64 -15.37 -18.05
N LEU A 542 6.50 -15.92 -17.18
CA LEU A 542 6.27 -17.21 -16.51
C LEU A 542 5.11 -17.16 -15.52
N PHE A 543 5.10 -16.16 -14.64
CA PHE A 543 4.16 -16.07 -13.52
C PHE A 543 3.00 -15.08 -13.74
N GLY A 544 2.96 -14.44 -14.91
CA GLY A 544 1.86 -13.56 -15.29
C GLY A 544 0.69 -14.29 -15.95
N GLY A 545 -0.12 -13.50 -16.64
CA GLY A 545 -1.39 -13.89 -17.22
C GLY A 545 -1.24 -14.56 -18.59
N GLU A 546 -2.27 -14.40 -19.42
CA GLU A 546 -2.36 -15.12 -20.68
C GLU A 546 -1.36 -14.60 -21.69
N ILE A 547 -0.70 -15.54 -22.38
CA ILE A 547 0.24 -15.24 -23.46
C ILE A 547 -0.47 -15.40 -24.80
N ARG A 548 -0.35 -14.38 -25.65
CA ARG A 548 -0.67 -14.45 -27.07
C ARG A 548 0.58 -14.18 -27.89
N THR A 549 0.73 -14.94 -28.97
CA THR A 549 1.83 -14.77 -29.91
C THR A 549 1.30 -14.19 -31.21
N SER A 550 1.88 -13.08 -31.66
CA SER A 550 1.54 -12.46 -32.93
C SER A 550 2.75 -12.49 -33.86
N ASN A 551 2.54 -13.01 -35.08
CA ASN A 551 3.53 -13.00 -36.15
C ASN A 551 3.23 -11.82 -37.08
N GLN A 552 4.07 -10.79 -37.05
CA GLN A 552 4.05 -9.72 -38.07
C GLN A 552 5.38 -9.76 -38.84
N LEU A 553 5.32 -9.73 -40.17
CA LEU A 553 6.44 -9.75 -41.14
C LEU A 553 7.86 -9.53 -40.54
N ASN A 554 8.47 -10.60 -40.05
CA ASN A 554 9.84 -10.71 -39.46
C ASN A 554 10.05 -10.35 -37.97
N ASN A 555 9.03 -9.97 -37.21
CA ASN A 555 9.11 -9.81 -35.75
C ASN A 555 8.08 -10.69 -35.03
N PHE A 556 8.57 -11.56 -34.12
CA PHE A 556 7.71 -12.32 -33.23
C PHE A 556 7.42 -11.48 -31.98
N ASN A 557 6.14 -11.24 -31.71
CA ASN A 557 5.71 -10.45 -30.58
C ASN A 557 5.00 -11.37 -29.59
N LEU A 558 5.51 -11.44 -28.36
CA LEU A 558 4.84 -12.09 -27.24
C LEU A 558 4.07 -11.02 -26.46
N ILE A 559 2.76 -11.17 -26.36
CA ILE A 559 1.88 -10.23 -25.69
C ILE A 559 1.30 -10.91 -24.45
N VAL A 560 1.53 -10.32 -23.27
CA VAL A 560 0.95 -10.74 -22.00
C VAL A 560 -0.26 -9.85 -21.68
N ASP A 561 -1.41 -10.46 -21.38
CA ASP A 561 -2.65 -9.78 -20.96
C ASP A 561 -3.14 -8.68 -21.93
N ASP A 562 -2.86 -8.85 -23.23
CA ASP A 562 -3.25 -7.95 -24.33
C ASP A 562 -2.68 -6.52 -24.30
N TRP A 563 -1.73 -6.20 -23.40
CA TRP A 563 -1.17 -4.84 -23.30
C TRP A 563 0.35 -4.78 -23.16
N LEU A 564 0.97 -5.86 -22.65
CA LEU A 564 2.40 -5.90 -22.37
C LEU A 564 3.12 -6.69 -23.47
N GLN A 565 3.79 -5.96 -24.36
CA GLN A 565 4.46 -6.53 -25.52
C GLN A 565 5.96 -6.73 -25.27
N PHE A 566 6.44 -7.90 -25.65
CA PHE A 566 7.85 -8.27 -25.70
C PHE A 566 8.21 -8.62 -27.15
N ASN A 567 9.35 -8.13 -27.64
CA ASN A 567 9.91 -8.55 -28.92
C ASN A 567 11.20 -9.35 -28.67
N GLY A 568 11.62 -10.14 -29.65
CA GLY A 568 12.58 -11.19 -29.41
C GLY A 568 12.62 -12.22 -30.53
N GLU A 569 13.54 -13.18 -30.41
CA GLU A 569 13.68 -14.27 -31.36
C GLU A 569 12.54 -15.28 -31.20
N ASN A 570 11.99 -15.73 -32.33
CA ASN A 570 10.87 -16.68 -32.35
C ASN A 570 11.18 -17.98 -31.58
N SER A 571 12.39 -18.51 -31.72
CA SER A 571 12.87 -19.70 -30.98
C SER A 571 12.81 -19.50 -29.46
N SER A 572 13.30 -18.36 -28.97
CA SER A 572 13.29 -18.01 -27.54
C SER A 572 11.87 -17.89 -27.00
N PHE A 573 10.98 -17.19 -27.71
CA PHE A 573 9.60 -17.05 -27.25
C PHE A 573 8.79 -18.33 -27.33
N ALA A 574 9.00 -19.16 -28.36
CA ALA A 574 8.41 -20.48 -28.43
C ALA A 574 8.84 -21.36 -27.24
N PHE A 575 10.13 -21.29 -26.87
CA PHE A 575 10.65 -22.00 -25.70
C PHE A 575 10.04 -21.48 -24.39
N VAL A 576 10.03 -20.16 -24.17
CA VAL A 576 9.46 -19.55 -22.95
C VAL A 576 7.96 -19.83 -22.83
N ASN A 577 7.20 -19.78 -23.93
CA ASN A 577 5.79 -20.13 -23.94
C ASN A 577 5.59 -21.62 -23.58
N LYS A 578 6.41 -22.52 -24.14
CA LYS A 578 6.38 -23.94 -23.76
C LYS A 578 6.72 -24.15 -22.28
N LEU A 579 7.71 -23.41 -21.77
CA LEU A 579 8.09 -23.45 -20.35
C LEU A 579 6.95 -22.98 -19.44
N LYS A 580 6.25 -21.90 -19.79
CA LYS A 580 5.05 -21.44 -19.07
C LYS A 580 3.98 -22.52 -19.05
N ILE A 581 3.64 -23.10 -20.21
CA ILE A 581 2.60 -24.14 -20.30
C ILE A 581 2.95 -25.34 -19.40
N LEU A 582 4.23 -25.75 -19.38
CA LEU A 582 4.69 -26.83 -18.51
C LEU A 582 4.62 -26.43 -17.03
N LEU A 583 5.04 -25.21 -16.68
CA LEU A 583 4.94 -24.68 -15.33
C LEU A 583 3.48 -24.68 -14.83
N ASP A 584 2.55 -24.12 -15.62
CA ASP A 584 1.14 -24.01 -15.26
C ASP A 584 0.50 -25.40 -15.09
N ARG A 585 0.83 -26.36 -15.97
CA ARG A 585 0.37 -27.76 -15.85
C ARG A 585 0.90 -28.44 -14.60
N CYS A 586 2.19 -28.29 -14.30
CA CYS A 586 2.78 -28.89 -13.11
C CYS A 586 2.22 -28.26 -11.83
N LEU A 587 2.04 -26.94 -11.78
CA LEU A 587 1.42 -26.26 -10.64
C LEU A 587 -0.02 -26.75 -10.43
N THR A 588 -0.80 -26.89 -11.50
CA THR A 588 -2.16 -27.43 -11.43
C THR A 588 -2.17 -28.83 -10.81
N ARG A 589 -1.30 -29.73 -11.28
CA ARG A 589 -1.16 -31.09 -10.71
C ARG A 589 -0.73 -31.09 -9.25
N ILE A 590 0.16 -30.16 -8.86
CA ILE A 590 0.56 -29.98 -7.46
C ILE A 590 -0.64 -29.56 -6.61
N TYR A 591 -1.44 -28.60 -7.08
CA TYR A 591 -2.62 -28.13 -6.35
C TYR A 591 -3.67 -29.22 -6.17
N GLU A 592 -3.97 -30.01 -7.21
CA GLU A 592 -4.91 -31.13 -7.14
C GLU A 592 -4.50 -32.19 -6.11
N LYS A 593 -3.19 -32.46 -5.97
CA LYS A 593 -2.68 -33.41 -4.97
C LYS A 593 -2.83 -32.93 -3.52
N LEU A 594 -2.74 -31.62 -3.29
CA LEU A 594 -2.95 -31.05 -1.96
C LEU A 594 -4.37 -31.37 -1.45
N GLU A 595 -5.35 -31.35 -2.34
CA GLU A 595 -6.74 -31.69 -2.01
C GLU A 595 -6.91 -33.16 -1.61
N VAL A 596 -6.33 -34.10 -2.36
CA VAL A 596 -6.36 -35.54 -2.04
C VAL A 596 -5.76 -35.81 -0.66
N THR A 597 -4.68 -35.11 -0.33
CA THR A 597 -3.99 -35.25 0.96
C THR A 597 -4.86 -34.74 2.11
N GLN A 598 -5.56 -33.60 1.92
CA GLN A 598 -6.50 -33.07 2.92
C GLN A 598 -7.72 -33.97 3.14
N MET A 599 -8.32 -34.49 2.06
CA MET A 599 -9.47 -35.41 2.17
C MET A 599 -9.08 -36.71 2.87
N SER A 600 -7.89 -37.24 2.58
CA SER A 600 -7.36 -38.44 3.24
C SER A 600 -7.09 -38.17 4.72
N ALA A 601 -6.48 -37.04 5.07
CA ALA A 601 -6.22 -36.66 6.46
C ALA A 601 -7.51 -36.47 7.28
N ASN A 602 -8.57 -35.89 6.68
CA ASN A 602 -9.86 -35.74 7.34
C ASN A 602 -10.57 -37.09 7.56
N ASN A 603 -10.49 -38.02 6.59
CA ASN A 603 -11.08 -39.37 6.70
C ASN A 603 -10.32 -40.30 7.66
N ILE A 604 -9.02 -40.08 7.88
CA ILE A 604 -8.19 -40.84 8.84
C ILE A 604 -8.57 -40.54 10.32
N SER A 605 -9.43 -39.54 10.57
CA SER A 605 -10.00 -39.29 11.89
C SER A 605 -11.01 -40.36 12.36
N GLN A 606 -11.41 -41.31 11.50
CA GLN A 606 -12.35 -42.39 11.85
C GLN A 606 -11.78 -43.82 11.84
N HIS A 607 -10.56 -44.07 11.35
CA HIS A 607 -9.93 -45.39 11.49
C HIS A 607 -8.42 -45.27 11.72
N LYS A 608 -7.97 -45.72 12.90
CA LYS A 608 -6.55 -45.87 13.23
C LYS A 608 -5.90 -46.94 12.34
N HIS A 609 -4.75 -46.57 11.79
CA HIS A 609 -3.84 -47.35 10.95
C HIS A 609 -4.39 -47.75 9.58
N ILE A 610 -3.87 -47.12 8.52
CA ILE A 610 -3.30 -47.76 7.30
C ILE A 610 -2.83 -46.65 6.33
N MET A 611 -1.57 -46.77 5.89
CA MET A 611 -0.91 -46.18 4.70
C MET A 611 -0.97 -44.64 4.52
N ALA A 612 0.08 -43.96 5.00
CA ALA A 612 0.56 -42.75 4.33
C ALA A 612 1.11 -43.16 2.96
N GLY A 613 0.36 -42.90 1.89
CA GLY A 613 0.81 -43.14 0.52
C GLY A 613 2.09 -42.37 0.29
N LYS A 614 3.20 -43.07 0.04
CA LYS A 614 4.40 -42.46 -0.54
C LYS A 614 3.99 -41.75 -1.83
N PRO A 615 4.45 -40.52 -2.09
CA PRO A 615 4.26 -39.91 -3.40
C PRO A 615 4.81 -40.88 -4.45
N ASP A 616 4.09 -41.05 -5.55
CA ASP A 616 4.60 -41.74 -6.73
C ASP A 616 5.95 -41.11 -7.08
N ASP A 617 7.05 -41.86 -6.97
CA ASP A 617 8.45 -41.35 -7.01
C ASP A 617 8.70 -40.49 -8.25
N THR A 618 7.95 -40.75 -9.33
CA THR A 618 7.97 -40.02 -10.59
C THR A 618 7.49 -38.58 -10.47
N ASP A 619 6.44 -38.30 -9.70
CA ASP A 619 5.86 -36.95 -9.61
C ASP A 619 6.68 -36.02 -8.71
N GLU A 620 7.27 -36.55 -7.64
CA GLU A 620 8.18 -35.75 -6.81
C GLU A 620 9.48 -35.43 -7.58
N GLN A 621 9.96 -36.37 -8.40
CA GLN A 621 11.06 -36.11 -9.34
C GLN A 621 10.71 -35.00 -10.35
N VAL A 622 9.53 -35.04 -10.96
CA VAL A 622 9.07 -34.00 -11.90
C VAL A 622 9.01 -32.63 -11.22
N LYS A 623 8.48 -32.56 -9.99
CA LYS A 623 8.45 -31.33 -9.19
C LYS A 623 9.86 -30.79 -8.92
N ILE A 624 10.78 -31.66 -8.48
CA ILE A 624 12.18 -31.27 -8.22
C ILE A 624 12.85 -30.75 -9.50
N MET A 625 12.68 -31.45 -10.63
CA MET A 625 13.24 -31.03 -11.92
C MET A 625 12.67 -29.68 -12.38
N LEU A 626 11.36 -29.46 -12.21
CA LEU A 626 10.72 -28.19 -12.55
C LEU A 626 11.27 -27.05 -11.69
N VAL A 627 11.29 -27.21 -10.36
CA VAL A 627 11.76 -26.18 -9.43
C VAL A 627 13.20 -25.81 -9.77
N ARG A 628 14.07 -26.82 -9.91
CA ARG A 628 15.47 -26.62 -10.28
C ARG A 628 15.60 -25.90 -11.62
N GLY A 629 14.90 -26.35 -12.66
CA GLY A 629 14.97 -25.75 -13.98
C GLY A 629 14.52 -24.28 -14.00
N ILE A 630 13.42 -23.95 -13.33
CA ILE A 630 12.93 -22.56 -13.24
C ILE A 630 13.92 -21.68 -12.48
N VAL A 631 14.47 -22.16 -11.36
CA VAL A 631 15.48 -21.42 -10.58
C VAL A 631 16.72 -21.16 -11.43
N GLU A 632 17.27 -22.17 -12.08
CA GLU A 632 18.45 -22.03 -12.94
C GLU A 632 18.21 -21.03 -14.09
N VAL A 633 17.04 -21.07 -14.74
CA VAL A 633 16.72 -20.13 -15.83
C VAL A 633 16.62 -18.70 -15.30
N LEU A 634 15.97 -18.46 -14.15
CA LEU A 634 15.86 -17.14 -13.56
C LEU A 634 17.23 -16.58 -13.11
N GLU A 635 18.09 -17.41 -12.51
CA GLU A 635 19.45 -17.01 -12.14
C GLU A 635 20.32 -16.68 -13.36
N ASN A 636 20.22 -17.48 -14.42
CA ASN A 636 20.95 -17.22 -15.66
C ASN A 636 20.51 -15.91 -16.32
N ALA A 637 19.20 -15.66 -16.36
CA ALA A 637 18.66 -14.41 -16.89
C ALA A 637 19.15 -13.18 -16.13
N ASP A 638 19.19 -13.22 -14.80
CA ASP A 638 19.69 -12.13 -13.96
C ASP A 638 21.20 -11.92 -14.13
N ARG A 639 21.99 -13.00 -14.18
CA ARG A 639 23.44 -12.93 -14.46
C ARG A 639 23.75 -12.27 -15.80
N ASP A 640 23.00 -12.61 -16.84
CA ASP A 640 23.19 -12.04 -18.18
C ASP A 640 22.79 -10.56 -18.23
N LEU A 641 21.75 -10.16 -17.51
CA LEU A 641 21.38 -8.75 -17.35
C LEU A 641 22.49 -7.95 -16.65
N ILE A 642 23.05 -8.48 -15.56
CA ILE A 642 24.15 -7.85 -14.82
C ILE A 642 25.39 -7.70 -15.72
N LYS A 643 25.77 -8.75 -16.46
CA LYS A 643 26.90 -8.69 -17.41
C LYS A 643 26.70 -7.65 -18.52
N LYS A 644 25.48 -7.56 -19.07
CA LYS A 644 25.13 -6.56 -20.10
C LYS A 644 25.17 -5.13 -19.55
N GLN A 645 24.81 -4.92 -18.28
CA GLN A 645 24.94 -3.62 -17.60
C GLN A 645 26.41 -3.23 -17.39
N GLN A 646 27.25 -4.16 -16.93
CA GLN A 646 28.67 -3.90 -16.66
C GLN A 646 29.49 -3.64 -17.94
N ASN A 647 29.14 -4.25 -19.06
CA ASN A 647 29.90 -4.15 -20.31
C ASN A 647 29.55 -2.92 -21.17
N GLY A 648 28.73 -1.97 -20.68
CA GLY A 648 28.37 -0.74 -21.41
C GLY A 648 27.54 -0.97 -22.70
N ASN A 649 27.21 -2.22 -23.03
CA ASN A 649 26.43 -2.62 -24.21
C ASN A 649 24.91 -2.43 -24.01
N PHE A 650 24.54 -1.39 -23.27
CA PHE A 650 23.15 -1.06 -22.95
C PHE A 650 22.53 -0.25 -24.09
N ASN A 651 22.20 -0.94 -25.19
CA ASN A 651 21.47 -0.32 -26.29
C ASN A 651 20.06 0.04 -25.78
N ARG A 652 19.76 1.35 -25.65
CA ARG A 652 18.53 1.92 -25.06
C ARG A 652 17.23 1.42 -25.70
N SER A 653 17.30 0.76 -26.86
CA SER A 653 16.18 0.17 -27.61
C SER A 653 15.97 -1.34 -27.38
N ARG A 654 16.80 -2.03 -26.58
CA ARG A 654 16.84 -3.50 -26.51
C ARG A 654 16.24 -4.15 -25.26
N LEU A 655 15.59 -3.41 -24.35
CA LEU A 655 14.76 -4.06 -23.30
C LEU A 655 13.57 -4.84 -23.87
N ILE A 656 13.27 -4.60 -25.14
CA ILE A 656 12.26 -5.28 -25.94
C ILE A 656 12.91 -6.33 -26.85
N ASN A 657 14.16 -6.75 -26.65
CA ASN A 657 14.75 -7.91 -27.35
C ASN A 657 15.22 -8.91 -26.31
N TYR A 658 14.30 -9.77 -25.87
CA TYR A 658 14.60 -10.93 -25.02
C TYR A 658 14.64 -12.21 -25.84
#